data_AF-A0A2E1MWY2-F1
#
_entry.id   AF-A0A2E1MWY2-F1
#
_cell.length_a   1.000
_cell.length_b   1.000
_cell.length_c   1.000
_cell.angle_alpha   90.00
_cell.angle_beta   90.00
_cell.angle_gamma   90.00
#
_symmetry.space_group_name_H-M   'P 1'
#
loop_
_entity.id
_entity.type
_entity.pdbx_description
1 polymer ?
#
loop_
_entity_poly.entity_id
_entity_poly.type
_entity_poly.pdbx_seq_one_letter_code
_entity_poly.pdbx_strand_id
1 'polypeptide(L)'
;MIRFFYFIIIIQLALSQSPLNPRYHTYQDVLDSLSSWQNSFLNNPIPSPLYPGSGVIFDMEQIGSSTTDALPIYAVKLSFNADQILDKPKVLILGQCHAEEILGVEISMEIIKRFLFPSLYIGDIQILRGVLNNVELWVVPTHNPEGLNVVHGWSENGIWNQDVTFRKNKTDTNDNQFFDYSPVGFGNDIDGVDLNRNYDFNWMFGDPLNALDGGCAGNPSYISNYDYYRGESKVSETEVQAIENFAMQHNFMLSIAYHSSRSGCVAERVIYPWEWDGEKKSPDFEVISSLGQEIAELIPVELADGNYHHAASSSRKGNAHDWFYSQTGCIQYLVEVGTENIQPEDEELIKDTIERNMQGAYHLLKRAAGINIGGGPDKHQITGIVRDQDSGQPLSGVEVEVVEMSSSILRPRLTNSFGRYRRLLYPGTFNLIFSKPGYETFTLESVSPSSSSITEIDISLIKLPEYSVTFNINAPYTIDSNLPLNLYKDDFYSSYQGTGLLQSEKVEIYSIENNSWTISWPEGSYKLILNGLDLYPEIIEVDLNEDRVFNLNLNWYDVLINESFNDAVGWATNDSWIIEESMLKSQSGLTYGNSISRIDLLEPFLDNNFSAQQLVIKIAMNYEFEWGNDFLSIDLFNESTNYNLLRLTDQRWNDSNNRSIPDYIYIDALEPLTNYSLSFTIEPDQTLGYRGIEMYGFQILQKTSDGYCRLGDFNHNGQANVGDIIDIVGLVLNSQNPTFFQYCVADLNDDSYIDIRDIVLLVNYLLEEN
;
A
#
# COMPACT_ATOMS: atom_id res chain seq x y z
N MET A 1 -41.76 6.02 57.19
CA MET A 1 -40.64 5.24 56.63
C MET A 1 -41.11 4.27 55.52
N ILE A 2 -42.08 4.67 54.70
CA ILE A 2 -42.59 3.92 53.53
C ILE A 2 -43.06 5.01 52.56
N ARG A 3 -42.14 5.58 51.79
CA ARG A 3 -42.39 6.51 50.66
C ARG A 3 -41.11 6.92 49.91
N PHE A 4 -39.93 6.50 50.39
CA PHE A 4 -38.63 6.79 49.76
C PHE A 4 -38.04 5.63 48.93
N PHE A 5 -38.69 4.45 48.90
CA PHE A 5 -38.17 3.26 48.21
C PHE A 5 -38.74 3.03 46.80
N TYR A 6 -39.75 3.80 46.39
CA TYR A 6 -40.34 3.70 45.04
C TYR A 6 -39.75 4.70 44.03
N PHE A 7 -38.80 5.54 44.44
CA PHE A 7 -38.18 6.54 43.55
C PHE A 7 -36.80 6.11 43.01
N ILE A 8 -36.27 4.97 43.47
CA ILE A 8 -34.94 4.48 43.05
C ILE A 8 -35.04 3.37 41.98
N ILE A 9 -36.20 2.73 41.81
CA ILE A 9 -36.40 1.66 40.81
C ILE A 9 -36.83 2.21 39.43
N ILE A 10 -37.28 3.46 39.34
CA ILE A 10 -37.68 4.07 38.05
C ILE A 10 -36.50 4.77 37.35
N ILE A 11 -35.38 5.03 38.04
CA ILE A 11 -34.21 5.69 37.45
C ILE A 11 -33.24 4.69 36.78
N GLN A 12 -33.26 3.40 37.14
CA GLN A 12 -32.44 2.38 36.46
C GLN A 12 -33.02 1.91 35.11
N LEU A 13 -34.31 2.15 34.85
CA LEU A 13 -34.94 1.88 33.55
C LEU A 13 -34.87 3.09 32.59
N ALA A 14 -34.29 4.21 33.02
CA ALA A 14 -34.17 5.43 32.23
C ALA A 14 -32.78 5.63 31.60
N LEU A 15 -31.87 4.65 31.77
CA LEU A 15 -30.50 4.72 31.28
C LEU A 15 -30.06 3.49 30.47
N SER A 16 -30.99 2.58 30.12
CA SER A 16 -30.72 1.58 29.09
C SER A 16 -31.09 2.18 27.74
N GLN A 17 -30.15 2.18 26.79
CA GLN A 17 -30.44 2.45 25.38
C GLN A 17 -31.63 1.59 24.91
N SER A 18 -32.46 2.12 24.00
CA SER A 18 -33.60 1.36 23.45
C SER A 18 -33.06 0.12 22.74
N PRO A 19 -33.66 -1.08 22.93
CA PRO A 19 -33.30 -2.22 22.11
C PRO A 19 -33.58 -1.89 20.64
N LEU A 20 -32.65 -2.26 19.76
CA LEU A 20 -32.83 -2.10 18.32
C LEU A 20 -34.13 -2.75 17.83
N ASN A 21 -34.72 -2.16 16.79
CA ASN A 21 -35.85 -2.77 16.12
C ASN A 21 -35.49 -4.20 15.66
N PRO A 22 -36.29 -5.24 16.00
CA PRO A 22 -36.04 -6.62 15.59
C PRO A 22 -36.01 -6.87 14.07
N ARG A 23 -36.39 -5.88 13.26
CA ARG A 23 -36.30 -5.91 11.80
C ARG A 23 -34.85 -5.95 11.30
N TYR A 24 -33.89 -5.39 12.03
CA TYR A 24 -32.48 -5.41 11.64
C TYR A 24 -31.91 -6.82 11.73
N HIS A 25 -31.17 -7.23 10.70
CA HIS A 25 -30.53 -8.54 10.66
C HIS A 25 -29.38 -8.58 11.66
N THR A 26 -29.46 -9.49 12.63
CA THR A 26 -28.29 -9.88 13.40
C THR A 26 -27.26 -10.57 12.49
N TYR A 27 -26.02 -10.71 12.95
CA TYR A 27 -25.03 -11.52 12.23
C TYR A 27 -25.53 -12.95 11.97
N GLN A 28 -26.25 -13.55 12.93
CA GLN A 28 -26.84 -14.88 12.75
C GLN A 28 -27.92 -14.89 11.66
N ASP A 29 -28.78 -13.88 11.59
CA ASP A 29 -29.80 -13.78 10.53
C ASP A 29 -29.17 -13.65 9.14
N VAL A 30 -28.05 -12.92 9.03
CA VAL A 30 -27.24 -12.84 7.80
C VAL A 30 -26.73 -14.23 7.44
N LEU A 31 -26.04 -14.93 8.36
CA LEU A 31 -25.51 -16.27 8.11
C LEU A 31 -26.59 -17.28 7.71
N ASP A 32 -27.72 -17.27 8.40
CA ASP A 32 -28.85 -18.17 8.13
C ASP A 32 -29.43 -17.89 6.74
N SER A 33 -29.57 -16.63 6.37
CA SER A 33 -30.04 -16.21 5.05
C SER A 33 -29.09 -16.63 3.94
N LEU A 34 -27.79 -16.33 4.10
CA LEU A 34 -26.77 -16.69 3.11
C LEU A 34 -26.66 -18.20 2.93
N SER A 35 -26.66 -18.96 4.03
CA SER A 35 -26.62 -20.43 4.00
C SER A 35 -27.87 -21.01 3.33
N SER A 36 -29.04 -20.46 3.62
CA SER A 36 -30.31 -20.86 2.98
C SER A 36 -30.30 -20.59 1.48
N TRP A 37 -29.79 -19.44 1.06
CA TRP A 37 -29.66 -19.08 -0.35
C TRP A 37 -28.62 -19.94 -1.06
N GLN A 38 -27.46 -20.19 -0.47
CA GLN A 38 -26.47 -21.10 -1.03
C GLN A 38 -27.07 -22.48 -1.31
N ASN A 39 -27.78 -23.06 -0.34
CA ASN A 39 -28.45 -24.35 -0.50
C ASN A 39 -29.51 -24.34 -1.61
N SER A 40 -30.20 -23.21 -1.80
CA SER A 40 -31.29 -23.07 -2.78
C SER A 40 -30.80 -22.80 -4.20
N PHE A 41 -29.68 -22.10 -4.37
CA PHE A 41 -29.24 -21.55 -5.65
C PHE A 41 -27.95 -22.16 -6.21
N LEU A 42 -27.01 -22.63 -5.36
CA LEU A 42 -25.68 -23.09 -5.80
C LEU A 42 -25.74 -24.24 -6.82
N ASN A 43 -26.68 -25.16 -6.65
CA ASN A 43 -26.84 -26.31 -7.54
C ASN A 43 -28.07 -26.20 -8.46
N ASN A 44 -28.61 -24.98 -8.63
CA ASN A 44 -29.79 -24.74 -9.44
C ASN A 44 -29.41 -24.00 -10.74
N PRO A 45 -29.29 -24.72 -11.88
CA PRO A 45 -28.89 -24.11 -13.16
C PRO A 45 -30.01 -23.30 -13.84
N ILE A 46 -31.24 -23.34 -13.32
CA ILE A 46 -32.38 -22.57 -13.83
C ILE A 46 -33.13 -21.99 -12.62
N PRO A 47 -32.53 -21.01 -11.93
CA PRO A 47 -33.03 -20.50 -10.66
C PRO A 47 -34.32 -19.70 -10.79
N SER A 48 -34.58 -19.11 -11.96
CA SER A 48 -35.80 -18.35 -12.23
C SER A 48 -36.16 -18.41 -13.72
N PRO A 49 -37.45 -18.52 -14.09
CA PRO A 49 -37.89 -18.41 -15.48
C PRO A 49 -37.64 -17.02 -16.08
N LEU A 50 -37.41 -16.00 -15.25
CA LEU A 50 -37.09 -14.65 -15.69
C LEU A 50 -35.62 -14.48 -16.08
N TYR A 51 -34.78 -15.48 -15.77
CA TYR A 51 -33.37 -15.56 -16.15
C TYR A 51 -33.11 -16.78 -17.05
N PRO A 52 -33.66 -16.81 -18.27
CA PRO A 52 -33.49 -17.94 -19.17
C PRO A 52 -32.01 -18.13 -19.53
N GLY A 53 -31.51 -19.35 -19.37
CA GLY A 53 -30.12 -19.70 -19.73
C GLY A 53 -29.04 -19.11 -18.82
N SER A 54 -29.42 -18.70 -17.60
CA SER A 54 -28.50 -18.06 -16.65
C SER A 54 -27.44 -18.99 -16.04
N GLY A 55 -27.70 -20.29 -15.99
CA GLY A 55 -26.88 -21.21 -15.21
C GLY A 55 -27.07 -20.96 -13.70
N VAL A 56 -26.06 -21.31 -12.91
CA VAL A 56 -26.03 -20.97 -11.48
C VAL A 56 -25.87 -19.45 -11.35
N ILE A 57 -26.66 -18.81 -10.48
CA ILE A 57 -26.61 -17.34 -10.29
C ILE A 57 -26.00 -16.89 -8.97
N PHE A 58 -25.69 -17.83 -8.08
CA PHE A 58 -25.22 -17.56 -6.72
C PHE A 58 -24.04 -18.46 -6.42
N ASP A 59 -22.98 -17.87 -5.90
CA ASP A 59 -21.90 -18.57 -5.22
C ASP A 59 -21.52 -17.78 -3.95
N MET A 60 -20.89 -18.45 -2.99
CA MET A 60 -20.50 -17.83 -1.72
C MET A 60 -19.18 -18.39 -1.24
N GLU A 61 -18.29 -17.51 -0.79
CA GLU A 61 -17.00 -17.86 -0.25
C GLU A 61 -16.74 -17.15 1.08
N GLN A 62 -16.00 -17.83 1.96
CA GLN A 62 -15.47 -17.20 3.16
C GLN A 62 -14.16 -16.50 2.78
N ILE A 63 -14.10 -15.19 2.97
CA ILE A 63 -12.92 -14.37 2.59
C ILE A 63 -11.97 -14.11 3.77
N GLY A 64 -12.41 -14.39 5.00
CA GLY A 64 -11.62 -14.20 6.21
C GLY A 64 -12.40 -14.48 7.48
N SER A 65 -11.91 -13.95 8.60
CA SER A 65 -12.58 -13.96 9.90
C SER A 65 -12.28 -12.69 10.69
N SER A 66 -13.13 -12.37 11.66
CA SER A 66 -12.92 -11.22 12.57
C SER A 66 -11.73 -11.45 13.52
N THR A 67 -11.14 -10.35 14.00
CA THR A 67 -9.87 -10.37 14.74
C THR A 67 -9.99 -11.08 16.08
N THR A 68 -11.03 -10.77 16.86
CA THR A 68 -11.14 -11.22 18.26
C THR A 68 -11.95 -12.50 18.38
N ASP A 69 -13.14 -12.51 17.80
CA ASP A 69 -14.11 -13.61 17.95
C ASP A 69 -13.97 -14.70 16.87
N ALA A 70 -13.07 -14.50 15.89
CA ALA A 70 -12.85 -15.41 14.76
C ALA A 70 -14.13 -15.75 13.97
N LEU A 71 -15.06 -14.79 13.86
CA LEU A 71 -16.32 -14.97 13.15
C LEU A 71 -16.09 -14.91 11.64
N PRO A 72 -16.64 -15.84 10.83
CA PRO A 72 -16.37 -15.88 9.40
C PRO A 72 -16.96 -14.68 8.64
N ILE A 73 -16.18 -14.14 7.71
CA ILE A 73 -16.62 -13.07 6.80
C ILE A 73 -16.92 -13.69 5.44
N TYR A 74 -18.13 -13.47 4.92
CA TYR A 74 -18.59 -14.07 3.67
C TYR A 74 -18.79 -13.03 2.57
N ALA A 75 -18.35 -13.38 1.36
CA ALA A 75 -18.67 -12.68 0.13
C ALA A 75 -19.60 -13.54 -0.73
N VAL A 76 -20.63 -12.90 -1.30
CA VAL A 76 -21.60 -13.51 -2.21
C VAL A 76 -21.34 -13.05 -3.63
N LYS A 77 -21.18 -13.99 -4.56
CA LYS A 77 -21.10 -13.72 -5.99
C LYS A 77 -22.46 -13.89 -6.66
N LEU A 78 -22.88 -12.87 -7.39
CA LEU A 78 -24.09 -12.84 -8.21
C LEU A 78 -23.72 -12.57 -9.67
N SER A 79 -23.88 -13.57 -10.52
CA SER A 79 -23.65 -13.46 -11.97
C SER A 79 -24.31 -14.62 -12.71
N PHE A 80 -24.58 -14.49 -14.01
CA PHE A 80 -24.87 -15.66 -14.83
C PHE A 80 -23.63 -16.56 -14.91
N ASN A 81 -23.80 -17.84 -14.59
CA ASN A 81 -22.75 -18.84 -14.39
C ASN A 81 -21.77 -18.43 -13.28
N ALA A 82 -22.31 -18.09 -12.11
CA ALA A 82 -21.52 -17.70 -10.94
C ALA A 82 -20.48 -18.76 -10.54
N ASP A 83 -20.76 -20.03 -10.80
CA ASP A 83 -19.89 -21.20 -10.60
C ASP A 83 -18.67 -21.27 -11.55
N GLN A 84 -18.54 -20.31 -12.48
CA GLN A 84 -17.46 -20.26 -13.47
C GLN A 84 -16.62 -18.99 -13.34
N ILE A 85 -15.36 -19.07 -13.76
CA ILE A 85 -14.48 -17.92 -13.93
C ILE A 85 -14.64 -17.41 -15.36
N LEU A 86 -15.29 -16.25 -15.53
CA LEU A 86 -15.58 -15.65 -16.83
C LEU A 86 -14.95 -14.27 -16.96
N ASP A 87 -14.63 -13.87 -18.20
CA ASP A 87 -14.09 -12.54 -18.49
C ASP A 87 -15.16 -11.44 -18.41
N LYS A 88 -15.60 -11.12 -17.19
CA LYS A 88 -16.57 -10.06 -16.88
C LYS A 88 -15.96 -8.98 -15.98
N PRO A 89 -16.39 -7.71 -16.11
CA PRO A 89 -16.12 -6.71 -15.07
C PRO A 89 -16.72 -7.14 -13.73
N LYS A 90 -16.04 -6.79 -12.65
CA LYS A 90 -16.45 -7.11 -11.28
C LYS A 90 -16.81 -5.84 -10.51
N VAL A 91 -17.85 -5.92 -9.69
CA VAL A 91 -18.31 -4.83 -8.82
C VAL A 91 -18.42 -5.35 -7.39
N LEU A 92 -18.00 -4.54 -6.41
CA LEU A 92 -18.06 -4.88 -4.99
C LEU A 92 -19.03 -3.99 -4.20
N ILE A 93 -19.92 -4.58 -3.42
CA ILE A 93 -20.74 -3.88 -2.42
C ILE A 93 -20.27 -4.31 -1.03
N LEU A 94 -19.80 -3.36 -0.22
CA LEU A 94 -19.50 -3.53 1.19
C LEU A 94 -20.65 -2.96 2.02
N GLY A 95 -21.29 -3.81 2.82
CA GLY A 95 -22.46 -3.43 3.61
C GLY A 95 -22.10 -2.69 4.88
N GLN A 96 -21.15 -3.18 5.69
CA GLN A 96 -20.90 -2.61 7.01
C GLN A 96 -19.47 -2.88 7.50
N CYS A 97 -18.78 -1.79 7.87
CA CYS A 97 -17.48 -1.82 8.56
C CYS A 97 -17.55 -1.24 9.99
N HIS A 98 -18.34 -0.19 10.21
CA HIS A 98 -18.58 0.36 11.54
C HIS A 98 -19.80 -0.31 12.15
N ALA A 99 -19.67 -0.79 13.38
CA ALA A 99 -20.62 -1.65 14.06
C ALA A 99 -22.05 -1.08 14.13
N GLU A 100 -22.18 0.21 14.42
CA GLU A 100 -23.44 0.93 14.60
C GLU A 100 -24.17 1.26 13.29
N GLU A 101 -23.46 1.25 12.16
CA GLU A 101 -23.95 1.69 10.84
C GLU A 101 -24.70 0.56 10.09
N ILE A 102 -25.76 0.03 10.71
CA ILE A 102 -26.44 -1.22 10.30
C ILE A 102 -27.33 -1.12 9.06
N LEU A 103 -27.67 0.09 8.58
CA LEU A 103 -28.48 0.27 7.37
C LEU A 103 -27.79 -0.29 6.12
N GLY A 104 -26.45 -0.28 6.08
CA GLY A 104 -25.70 -0.88 4.98
C GLY A 104 -25.78 -2.41 4.93
N VAL A 105 -25.95 -3.08 6.09
CA VAL A 105 -26.29 -4.52 6.15
C VAL A 105 -27.65 -4.76 5.49
N GLU A 106 -28.65 -3.95 5.82
CA GLU A 106 -30.00 -4.09 5.26
C GLU A 106 -30.03 -3.88 3.74
N ILE A 107 -29.32 -2.85 3.26
CA ILE A 107 -29.23 -2.54 1.83
C ILE A 107 -28.54 -3.67 1.07
N SER A 108 -27.39 -4.15 1.57
CA SER A 108 -26.64 -5.23 0.93
C SER A 108 -27.43 -6.55 0.90
N MET A 109 -28.15 -6.89 1.98
CA MET A 109 -29.03 -8.06 2.03
C MET A 109 -30.22 -7.93 1.06
N GLU A 110 -30.81 -6.74 0.94
CA GLU A 110 -31.89 -6.49 -0.02
C GLU A 110 -31.37 -6.57 -1.47
N ILE A 111 -30.16 -6.07 -1.78
CA ILE A 111 -29.53 -6.23 -3.09
C ILE A 111 -29.44 -7.71 -3.46
N ILE A 112 -28.91 -8.57 -2.58
CA ILE A 112 -28.81 -10.01 -2.84
C ILE A 112 -30.20 -10.60 -3.11
N LYS A 113 -31.17 -10.29 -2.24
CA LYS A 113 -32.54 -10.77 -2.35
C LYS A 113 -33.23 -10.35 -3.65
N ARG A 114 -33.00 -9.12 -4.15
CA ARG A 114 -33.56 -8.66 -5.44
C ARG A 114 -33.06 -9.50 -6.60
N PHE A 115 -31.77 -9.76 -6.65
CA PHE A 115 -31.19 -10.58 -7.70
C PHE A 115 -31.66 -12.02 -7.64
N LEU A 116 -31.82 -12.61 -6.45
CA LEU A 116 -32.27 -13.99 -6.28
C LEU A 116 -33.77 -14.19 -6.51
N PHE A 117 -34.59 -13.21 -6.15
CA PHE A 117 -36.06 -13.30 -6.21
C PHE A 117 -36.67 -12.21 -7.11
N PRO A 118 -36.28 -12.13 -8.39
CA PRO A 118 -36.67 -11.02 -9.26
C PRO A 118 -38.18 -10.93 -9.54
N SER A 119 -38.94 -12.00 -9.29
CA SER A 119 -40.41 -11.98 -9.40
C SER A 119 -41.08 -11.05 -8.40
N LEU A 120 -40.40 -10.71 -7.30
CA LEU A 120 -40.87 -9.73 -6.31
C LEU A 120 -40.60 -8.28 -6.76
N TYR A 121 -39.73 -8.09 -7.76
CA TYR A 121 -39.21 -6.79 -8.21
C TYR A 121 -39.35 -6.65 -9.74
N ILE A 122 -40.56 -6.88 -10.25
CA ILE A 122 -40.84 -6.89 -11.70
C ILE A 122 -40.47 -5.57 -12.40
N GLY A 123 -40.49 -4.44 -11.70
CA GLY A 123 -40.03 -3.16 -12.23
C GLY A 123 -38.54 -3.14 -12.59
N ASP A 124 -37.72 -3.90 -11.85
CA ASP A 124 -36.26 -3.89 -11.96
C ASP A 124 -35.72 -5.01 -12.86
N ILE A 125 -36.58 -5.92 -13.35
CA ILE A 125 -36.15 -7.17 -13.98
C ILE A 125 -35.17 -6.99 -15.15
N GLN A 126 -35.33 -5.94 -15.96
CA GLN A 126 -34.43 -5.68 -17.08
C GLN A 126 -33.04 -5.26 -16.61
N ILE A 127 -32.97 -4.50 -15.51
CA ILE A 127 -31.71 -4.10 -14.88
C ILE A 127 -31.06 -5.34 -14.26
N LEU A 128 -31.78 -6.08 -13.42
CA LEU A 128 -31.25 -7.25 -12.73
C LEU A 128 -30.69 -8.29 -13.71
N ARG A 129 -31.46 -8.62 -14.76
CA ARG A 129 -31.02 -9.55 -15.81
C ARG A 129 -29.82 -9.00 -16.59
N GLY A 130 -29.86 -7.71 -16.95
CA GLY A 130 -28.79 -7.07 -17.69
C GLY A 130 -27.47 -7.04 -16.93
N VAL A 131 -27.53 -6.81 -15.62
CA VAL A 131 -26.37 -6.82 -14.72
C VAL A 131 -25.81 -8.24 -14.59
N LEU A 132 -26.61 -9.24 -14.22
CA LEU A 132 -26.09 -10.62 -14.06
C LEU A 132 -25.46 -11.17 -15.34
N ASN A 133 -25.99 -10.79 -16.50
CA ASN A 133 -25.44 -11.23 -17.78
C ASN A 133 -24.03 -10.66 -18.04
N ASN A 134 -23.76 -9.41 -17.65
CA ASN A 134 -22.56 -8.67 -18.04
C ASN A 134 -21.55 -8.45 -16.91
N VAL A 135 -21.94 -8.61 -15.63
CA VAL A 135 -21.13 -8.27 -14.45
C VAL A 135 -21.05 -9.46 -13.51
N GLU A 136 -19.93 -9.58 -12.80
CA GLU A 136 -19.85 -10.32 -11.55
C GLU A 136 -20.03 -9.36 -10.38
N LEU A 137 -21.21 -9.39 -9.74
CA LEU A 137 -21.50 -8.58 -8.57
C LEU A 137 -21.10 -9.37 -7.32
N TRP A 138 -20.24 -8.77 -6.49
CA TRP A 138 -19.81 -9.31 -5.21
C TRP A 138 -20.40 -8.47 -4.08
N VAL A 139 -20.95 -9.12 -3.06
CA VAL A 139 -21.58 -8.46 -1.92
C VAL A 139 -21.04 -9.04 -0.62
N VAL A 140 -20.51 -8.20 0.26
CA VAL A 140 -20.10 -8.55 1.62
C VAL A 140 -21.03 -7.83 2.58
N PRO A 141 -22.06 -8.50 3.16
CA PRO A 141 -23.04 -7.82 4.00
C PRO A 141 -22.45 -7.14 5.24
N THR A 142 -21.50 -7.81 5.89
CA THR A 142 -20.69 -7.24 6.98
C THR A 142 -19.29 -7.83 6.93
N HIS A 143 -18.29 -6.99 7.18
CA HIS A 143 -16.93 -7.43 7.49
C HIS A 143 -16.50 -6.98 8.88
N ASN A 144 -17.44 -6.56 9.73
CA ASN A 144 -17.25 -6.37 11.17
C ASN A 144 -18.34 -7.12 11.96
N PRO A 145 -18.37 -8.47 11.85
CA PRO A 145 -19.43 -9.27 12.46
C PRO A 145 -19.38 -9.25 13.99
N GLU A 146 -18.20 -9.07 14.59
CA GLU A 146 -18.04 -9.01 16.04
C GLU A 146 -18.52 -7.69 16.62
N GLY A 147 -18.24 -6.56 15.96
CA GLY A 147 -18.84 -5.28 16.30
C GLY A 147 -20.35 -5.26 16.10
N LEU A 148 -20.85 -5.89 15.03
CA LEU A 148 -22.29 -6.04 14.80
C LEU A 148 -22.97 -6.80 15.97
N ASN A 149 -22.33 -7.81 16.54
CA ASN A 149 -22.84 -8.51 17.72
C ASN A 149 -22.87 -7.62 18.98
N VAL A 150 -21.97 -6.65 19.13
CA VAL A 150 -22.00 -5.69 20.25
C VAL A 150 -23.26 -4.81 20.16
N VAL A 151 -23.58 -4.37 18.96
CA VAL A 151 -24.74 -3.50 18.66
C VAL A 151 -26.07 -4.24 18.82
N HIS A 152 -26.16 -5.49 18.38
CA HIS A 152 -27.33 -6.35 18.62
C HIS A 152 -27.41 -6.94 20.03
N GLY A 153 -26.29 -6.96 20.75
CA GLY A 153 -26.14 -7.50 22.09
C GLY A 153 -25.80 -9.00 22.14
N TRP A 154 -25.15 -9.39 23.23
CA TRP A 154 -24.74 -10.77 23.51
C TRP A 154 -24.98 -11.12 24.98
N SER A 155 -24.90 -12.42 25.29
CA SER A 155 -24.91 -12.87 26.69
C SER A 155 -23.54 -13.40 27.11
N GLU A 156 -23.02 -12.85 28.21
CA GLU A 156 -21.79 -13.29 28.84
C GLU A 156 -22.05 -13.61 30.31
N ASN A 157 -21.67 -14.81 30.75
CA ASN A 157 -21.87 -15.27 32.14
C ASN A 157 -23.33 -15.12 32.65
N GLY A 158 -24.32 -15.20 31.75
CA GLY A 158 -25.74 -15.06 32.08
C GLY A 158 -26.20 -13.60 32.25
N ILE A 159 -25.35 -12.64 31.95
CA ILE A 159 -25.67 -11.20 31.88
C ILE A 159 -25.87 -10.85 30.40
N TRP A 160 -26.86 -10.00 30.12
CA TRP A 160 -27.09 -9.44 28.79
C TRP A 160 -26.32 -8.12 28.66
N ASN A 161 -25.50 -8.01 27.63
CA ASN A 161 -24.68 -6.85 27.31
C ASN A 161 -25.07 -6.34 25.93
N GLN A 162 -25.10 -5.02 25.75
CA GLN A 162 -25.40 -4.38 24.48
C GLN A 162 -24.89 -2.94 24.51
N ASP A 163 -24.40 -2.48 23.37
CA ASP A 163 -24.12 -1.07 23.11
C ASP A 163 -24.48 -0.75 21.65
N VAL A 164 -25.62 -0.09 21.44
CA VAL A 164 -26.10 0.22 20.08
C VAL A 164 -25.27 1.32 19.39
N THR A 165 -24.38 1.96 20.16
CA THR A 165 -23.53 3.05 19.73
C THR A 165 -22.08 2.64 19.49
N PHE A 166 -21.73 1.38 19.76
CA PHE A 166 -20.38 0.88 19.53
C PHE A 166 -20.00 0.95 18.06
N ARG A 167 -18.79 1.43 17.77
CA ARG A 167 -18.34 1.72 16.38
C ARG A 167 -17.36 0.72 15.78
N LYS A 168 -16.43 0.26 16.61
CA LYS A 168 -15.20 -0.40 16.17
C LYS A 168 -15.40 -1.92 16.06
N ASN A 169 -14.32 -2.68 15.85
CA ASN A 169 -14.31 -4.13 16.14
C ASN A 169 -14.00 -4.37 17.64
N LYS A 170 -13.76 -5.60 18.09
CA LYS A 170 -13.58 -5.93 19.52
C LYS A 170 -12.12 -6.05 19.98
N THR A 171 -11.16 -5.63 19.17
CA THR A 171 -9.72 -5.79 19.45
C THR A 171 -9.34 -5.19 20.81
N ASP A 172 -8.72 -6.00 21.67
CA ASP A 172 -8.15 -5.53 22.95
C ASP A 172 -6.95 -4.61 22.65
N THR A 173 -7.11 -3.33 22.93
CA THR A 173 -6.12 -2.30 22.59
C THR A 173 -5.15 -1.99 23.73
N ASN A 174 -5.39 -2.56 24.90
CA ASN A 174 -4.63 -2.27 26.12
C ASN A 174 -4.03 -3.54 26.77
N ASP A 175 -4.21 -4.70 26.12
CA ASP A 175 -3.70 -6.02 26.49
C ASP A 175 -4.13 -6.51 27.88
N ASN A 176 -5.28 -6.04 28.39
CA ASN A 176 -5.77 -6.43 29.71
C ASN A 176 -6.67 -7.68 29.70
N GLN A 177 -7.01 -8.22 28.52
CA GLN A 177 -7.87 -9.38 28.27
C GLN A 177 -9.34 -9.17 28.64
N PHE A 178 -9.78 -7.93 28.81
CA PHE A 178 -11.17 -7.53 28.97
C PHE A 178 -11.58 -6.70 27.76
N PHE A 179 -12.87 -6.77 27.40
CA PHE A 179 -13.43 -5.90 26.38
C PHE A 179 -13.99 -4.64 27.06
N ASP A 180 -13.23 -3.56 26.99
CA ASP A 180 -13.50 -2.27 27.63
C ASP A 180 -14.27 -1.33 26.69
N TYR A 181 -15.60 -1.27 26.88
CA TYR A 181 -16.52 -0.40 26.13
C TYR A 181 -17.43 0.40 27.06
N SER A 182 -18.05 1.46 26.53
CA SER A 182 -18.91 2.38 27.27
C SER A 182 -20.36 2.38 26.73
N PRO A 183 -21.29 1.62 27.35
CA PRO A 183 -22.68 1.52 26.89
C PRO A 183 -23.53 2.80 27.11
N VAL A 184 -22.90 3.91 27.48
CA VAL A 184 -23.55 5.19 27.78
C VAL A 184 -22.90 6.30 26.96
N GLY A 185 -23.69 6.91 26.06
CA GLY A 185 -23.22 7.99 25.21
C GLY A 185 -22.57 7.49 23.94
N PHE A 186 -21.81 8.36 23.26
CA PHE A 186 -21.04 7.99 22.06
C PHE A 186 -19.57 7.93 22.43
N GLY A 187 -18.88 6.89 21.95
CA GLY A 187 -17.48 6.61 22.21
C GLY A 187 -17.11 6.52 23.68
N ASN A 188 -15.85 6.83 23.97
CA ASN A 188 -15.13 6.41 25.17
C ASN A 188 -14.94 4.88 25.24
N ASP A 189 -15.04 4.21 24.09
CA ASP A 189 -14.72 2.81 23.89
C ASP A 189 -13.20 2.66 23.80
N ILE A 190 -12.60 2.16 24.87
CA ILE A 190 -11.14 1.99 24.93
C ILE A 190 -10.73 0.97 23.86
N ASP A 191 -11.41 -0.17 23.83
CA ASP A 191 -11.12 -1.25 22.90
C ASP A 191 -11.78 -1.08 21.54
N GLY A 192 -11.20 -1.80 20.58
CA GLY A 192 -11.57 -1.80 19.17
C GLY A 192 -10.72 -0.87 18.33
N VAL A 193 -10.65 -1.20 17.04
CA VAL A 193 -10.04 -0.43 15.97
C VAL A 193 -11.13 0.01 14.97
N ASP A 194 -11.04 1.26 14.51
CA ASP A 194 -11.87 1.75 13.40
C ASP A 194 -11.33 1.15 12.09
N LEU A 195 -12.08 0.20 11.52
CA LEU A 195 -11.69 -0.51 10.30
C LEU A 195 -11.51 0.44 9.10
N ASN A 196 -12.21 1.58 9.05
CA ASN A 196 -12.05 2.59 8.01
C ASN A 196 -10.97 3.63 8.33
N ARG A 197 -10.07 3.30 9.26
CA ARG A 197 -8.81 4.01 9.54
C ARG A 197 -7.60 3.09 9.47
N ASN A 198 -7.80 1.79 9.26
CA ASN A 198 -6.76 0.76 9.36
C ASN A 198 -6.11 0.39 8.00
N TYR A 199 -6.58 0.94 6.88
CA TYR A 199 -5.96 0.73 5.56
C TYR A 199 -4.60 1.44 5.46
N ASP A 200 -3.65 0.88 4.71
CA ASP A 200 -2.26 1.37 4.69
C ASP A 200 -2.06 2.76 4.07
N PHE A 201 -2.87 3.12 3.08
CA PHE A 201 -2.75 4.36 2.33
C PHE A 201 -3.10 5.57 3.20
N ASN A 202 -2.10 6.41 3.50
CA ASN A 202 -2.20 7.54 4.43
C ASN A 202 -2.57 7.13 5.88
N TRP A 203 -2.31 5.88 6.29
CA TRP A 203 -2.59 5.39 7.65
C TRP A 203 -1.97 6.27 8.75
N MET A 204 -0.76 6.78 8.53
CA MET A 204 0.05 7.48 9.53
C MET A 204 -0.55 8.79 10.05
N PHE A 205 -1.58 9.33 9.40
CA PHE A 205 -2.33 10.50 9.86
C PHE A 205 -3.63 10.14 10.63
N GLY A 206 -3.98 8.86 10.74
CA GLY A 206 -5.13 8.40 11.52
C GLY A 206 -4.96 8.68 13.01
N ASP A 207 -6.04 8.57 13.79
CA ASP A 207 -6.01 8.97 15.19
C ASP A 207 -5.27 7.92 16.05
N PRO A 208 -4.38 8.34 16.98
CA PRO A 208 -3.67 7.44 17.88
C PRO A 208 -4.59 6.90 18.98
N LEU A 209 -4.08 5.94 19.76
CA LEU A 209 -4.81 5.38 20.90
C LEU A 209 -5.19 6.49 21.88
N ASN A 210 -6.41 6.42 22.42
CA ASN A 210 -6.97 7.42 23.34
C ASN A 210 -7.10 8.86 22.77
N ALA A 211 -7.18 9.01 21.45
CA ALA A 211 -7.44 10.32 20.84
C ALA A 211 -8.80 10.90 21.27
N LEU A 212 -8.79 12.15 21.71
CA LEU A 212 -10.00 12.89 22.03
C LEU A 212 -10.64 13.47 20.78
N ASP A 213 -11.96 13.50 20.76
CA ASP A 213 -12.75 14.06 19.66
C ASP A 213 -13.38 15.39 20.09
N GLY A 214 -13.26 16.40 19.21
CA GLY A 214 -13.86 17.73 19.41
C GLY A 214 -15.24 17.86 18.78
N GLY A 215 -15.73 16.81 18.12
CA GLY A 215 -16.92 16.85 17.27
C GLY A 215 -16.67 17.58 15.96
N CYS A 216 -17.68 17.57 15.10
CA CYS A 216 -17.62 18.24 13.80
C CYS A 216 -18.21 19.65 13.86
N ALA A 217 -17.81 20.53 12.93
CA ALA A 217 -18.27 21.92 12.91
C ALA A 217 -19.80 22.07 12.84
N GLY A 218 -20.49 21.14 12.17
CA GLY A 218 -21.96 21.10 12.09
C GLY A 218 -22.64 20.54 13.35
N ASN A 219 -21.90 19.81 14.20
CA ASN A 219 -22.40 19.25 15.45
C ASN A 219 -21.28 19.16 16.51
N PRO A 220 -20.85 20.28 17.11
CA PRO A 220 -19.73 20.29 18.06
C PRO A 220 -20.05 19.60 19.39
N SER A 221 -21.31 19.20 19.62
CA SER A 221 -21.74 18.49 20.83
C SER A 221 -21.67 16.97 20.67
N TYR A 222 -21.46 16.47 19.45
CA TYR A 222 -21.19 15.08 19.18
C TYR A 222 -19.72 14.79 19.51
N ILE A 223 -19.47 14.28 20.72
CA ILE A 223 -18.13 13.95 21.21
C ILE A 223 -18.00 12.43 21.20
N SER A 224 -17.14 11.91 20.33
CA SER A 224 -16.88 10.48 20.13
C SER A 224 -15.41 10.14 20.40
N ASN A 225 -14.97 10.37 21.64
CA ASN A 225 -13.58 10.07 22.02
C ASN A 225 -13.25 8.60 21.72
N TYR A 226 -12.05 8.33 21.20
CA TYR A 226 -11.50 7.00 20.93
C TYR A 226 -12.13 6.22 19.76
N ASP A 227 -13.21 6.73 19.16
CA ASP A 227 -13.97 6.05 18.10
C ASP A 227 -13.20 5.86 16.80
N TYR A 228 -12.24 6.73 16.52
CA TYR A 228 -11.50 6.75 15.24
C TYR A 228 -10.09 6.16 15.36
N TYR A 229 -9.81 5.38 16.41
CA TYR A 229 -8.49 4.77 16.60
C TYR A 229 -8.10 3.90 15.40
N ARG A 230 -6.94 4.20 14.79
CA ARG A 230 -6.48 3.59 13.54
C ARG A 230 -5.87 2.18 13.64
N GLY A 231 -5.72 1.66 14.87
CA GLY A 231 -4.96 0.44 15.15
C GLY A 231 -3.49 0.69 15.48
N GLU A 232 -2.80 -0.36 15.91
CA GLU A 232 -1.39 -0.30 16.33
C GLU A 232 -0.45 -0.15 15.11
N SER A 233 -0.79 -0.83 14.01
CA SER A 233 -0.11 -0.73 12.72
C SER A 233 -1.13 -0.68 11.59
N LYS A 234 -0.69 -0.26 10.39
CA LYS A 234 -1.48 -0.44 9.17
C LYS A 234 -1.87 -1.92 8.99
N VAL A 235 -3.10 -2.14 8.53
CA VAL A 235 -3.67 -3.46 8.22
C VAL A 235 -3.55 -4.47 9.38
N SER A 236 -3.61 -3.97 10.63
CA SER A 236 -3.52 -4.80 11.84
C SER A 236 -4.70 -5.75 11.99
N GLU A 237 -5.89 -5.33 11.53
CA GLU A 237 -7.13 -6.09 11.73
C GLU A 237 -7.34 -7.13 10.62
N THR A 238 -7.71 -8.36 11.00
CA THR A 238 -7.92 -9.45 10.03
C THR A 238 -9.13 -9.19 9.13
N GLU A 239 -10.08 -8.37 9.57
CA GLU A 239 -11.18 -7.85 8.78
C GLU A 239 -10.67 -7.04 7.57
N VAL A 240 -9.73 -6.11 7.79
CA VAL A 240 -9.15 -5.28 6.73
C VAL A 240 -8.24 -6.12 5.83
N GLN A 241 -7.42 -7.01 6.41
CA GLN A 241 -6.62 -7.96 5.62
C GLN A 241 -7.50 -8.80 4.67
N ALA A 242 -8.67 -9.26 5.13
CA ALA A 242 -9.61 -10.01 4.30
C ALA A 242 -10.12 -9.18 3.11
N ILE A 243 -10.50 -7.92 3.35
CA ILE A 243 -11.00 -7.03 2.28
C ILE A 243 -9.89 -6.63 1.30
N GLU A 244 -8.69 -6.29 1.78
CA GLU A 244 -7.57 -5.92 0.92
C GLU A 244 -7.15 -7.08 0.01
N ASN A 245 -6.98 -8.29 0.58
CA ASN A 245 -6.65 -9.49 -0.18
C ASN A 245 -7.73 -9.81 -1.22
N PHE A 246 -9.00 -9.69 -0.81
CA PHE A 246 -10.13 -9.92 -1.71
C PHE A 246 -10.17 -8.92 -2.86
N ALA A 247 -9.92 -7.63 -2.58
CA ALA A 247 -9.86 -6.57 -3.59
C ALA A 247 -8.73 -6.79 -4.61
N MET A 248 -7.52 -7.11 -4.13
CA MET A 248 -6.35 -7.40 -4.96
C MET A 248 -6.54 -8.66 -5.81
N GLN A 249 -7.12 -9.73 -5.25
CA GLN A 249 -7.36 -10.97 -5.97
C GLN A 249 -8.42 -10.81 -7.07
N HIS A 250 -9.46 -10.02 -6.82
CA HIS A 250 -10.60 -9.94 -7.73
C HIS A 250 -10.47 -8.85 -8.79
N ASN A 251 -9.66 -7.80 -8.58
CA ASN A 251 -9.52 -6.66 -9.51
C ASN A 251 -10.87 -6.01 -9.83
N PHE A 252 -11.55 -5.51 -8.79
CA PHE A 252 -12.84 -4.82 -8.94
C PHE A 252 -12.70 -3.54 -9.77
N MET A 253 -13.72 -3.25 -10.58
CA MET A 253 -13.77 -2.01 -11.37
C MET A 253 -14.41 -0.87 -10.59
N LEU A 254 -15.55 -1.15 -9.94
CA LEU A 254 -16.33 -0.18 -9.19
C LEU A 254 -16.75 -0.81 -7.86
N SER A 255 -16.95 0.02 -6.84
CA SER A 255 -17.44 -0.43 -5.55
C SER A 255 -18.35 0.61 -4.87
N ILE A 256 -19.27 0.15 -4.02
CA ILE A 256 -19.95 0.98 -3.02
C ILE A 256 -19.62 0.41 -1.65
N ALA A 257 -19.23 1.28 -0.72
CA ALA A 257 -19.16 1.00 0.71
C ALA A 257 -20.23 1.81 1.43
N TYR A 258 -21.20 1.13 2.03
CA TYR A 258 -22.26 1.79 2.78
C TYR A 258 -21.78 2.15 4.19
N HIS A 259 -22.13 3.36 4.59
CA HIS A 259 -21.84 3.97 5.88
C HIS A 259 -23.08 4.68 6.40
N SER A 260 -23.02 5.27 7.59
CA SER A 260 -24.05 6.19 8.08
C SER A 260 -23.44 7.23 9.04
N SER A 261 -23.82 8.49 8.89
CA SER A 261 -23.22 9.58 9.66
C SER A 261 -24.00 9.86 10.93
N ARG A 262 -23.69 9.15 12.03
CA ARG A 262 -24.27 9.39 13.37
C ARG A 262 -24.14 10.85 13.84
N SER A 263 -23.07 11.54 13.44
CA SER A 263 -22.86 12.97 13.76
C SER A 263 -23.82 13.93 13.03
N GLY A 264 -24.46 13.47 11.96
CA GLY A 264 -25.24 14.28 11.01
C GLY A 264 -24.43 15.17 10.06
N CYS A 265 -23.13 15.37 10.31
CA CYS A 265 -22.32 16.35 9.57
C CYS A 265 -22.06 15.99 8.11
N VAL A 266 -22.06 14.70 7.77
CA VAL A 266 -21.85 14.19 6.42
C VAL A 266 -22.98 13.26 5.97
N ALA A 267 -24.12 13.30 6.65
CA ALA A 267 -25.29 12.49 6.32
C ALA A 267 -25.81 12.77 4.89
N GLU A 268 -26.45 11.77 4.30
CA GLU A 268 -27.04 11.82 2.95
C GLU A 268 -26.05 12.30 1.88
N ARG A 269 -24.90 11.63 1.83
CA ARG A 269 -23.77 12.02 0.99
C ARG A 269 -23.08 10.85 0.31
N VAL A 270 -22.64 11.06 -0.91
CA VAL A 270 -21.70 10.18 -1.63
C VAL A 270 -20.30 10.81 -1.58
N ILE A 271 -19.35 10.10 -0.96
CA ILE A 271 -17.95 10.50 -0.83
C ILE A 271 -17.09 9.63 -1.74
N TYR A 272 -16.12 10.24 -2.43
CA TYR A 272 -15.25 9.55 -3.38
C TYR A 272 -13.79 10.03 -3.36
N PRO A 273 -12.86 9.23 -3.88
CA PRO A 273 -11.46 9.62 -4.02
C PRO A 273 -11.26 10.82 -4.96
N TRP A 274 -10.23 11.63 -4.76
CA TRP A 274 -10.11 12.51 -3.60
C TRP A 274 -9.79 13.91 -4.13
N GLU A 275 -9.92 14.92 -3.28
CA GLU A 275 -9.43 16.27 -3.52
C GLU A 275 -8.91 16.82 -2.20
N TRP A 276 -7.58 16.83 -2.04
CA TRP A 276 -6.92 17.33 -0.85
C TRP A 276 -6.49 18.80 -1.00
N ASP A 277 -5.97 19.38 0.08
CA ASP A 277 -5.47 20.75 0.10
C ASP A 277 -4.47 21.01 -1.04
N GLY A 278 -4.51 22.21 -1.61
CA GLY A 278 -3.70 22.57 -2.78
C GLY A 278 -4.26 22.07 -4.12
N GLU A 279 -5.56 21.78 -4.19
CA GLU A 279 -6.24 21.25 -5.39
C GLU A 279 -5.68 19.89 -5.85
N LYS A 280 -5.22 19.08 -4.88
CA LYS A 280 -4.59 17.78 -5.13
C LYS A 280 -5.63 16.71 -5.37
N LYS A 281 -6.03 16.61 -6.64
CA LYS A 281 -7.04 15.68 -7.13
C LYS A 281 -6.44 14.32 -7.46
N SER A 282 -7.24 13.27 -7.26
CA SER A 282 -6.93 11.93 -7.79
C SER A 282 -6.74 11.95 -9.32
N PRO A 283 -5.86 11.14 -9.92
CA PRO A 283 -5.61 11.17 -11.37
C PRO A 283 -6.84 10.93 -12.28
N ASP A 284 -7.83 10.15 -11.83
CA ASP A 284 -9.08 9.88 -12.56
C ASP A 284 -10.25 10.78 -12.09
N PHE A 285 -9.97 11.93 -11.45
CA PHE A 285 -10.96 12.73 -10.71
C PHE A 285 -12.20 13.10 -11.52
N GLU A 286 -12.06 13.47 -12.79
CA GLU A 286 -13.20 13.83 -13.65
C GLU A 286 -14.19 12.67 -13.79
N VAL A 287 -13.71 11.44 -13.92
CA VAL A 287 -14.55 10.24 -13.98
C VAL A 287 -15.15 9.94 -12.62
N ILE A 288 -14.31 9.98 -11.58
CA ILE A 288 -14.69 9.63 -10.22
C ILE A 288 -15.79 10.58 -9.71
N SER A 289 -15.55 11.89 -9.80
CA SER A 289 -16.46 12.92 -9.32
C SER A 289 -17.77 12.96 -10.09
N SER A 290 -17.74 12.86 -11.42
CA SER A 290 -18.95 12.86 -12.25
C SER A 290 -19.85 11.67 -11.93
N LEU A 291 -19.29 10.45 -11.86
CA LEU A 291 -20.08 9.27 -11.51
C LEU A 291 -20.56 9.31 -10.06
N GLY A 292 -19.78 9.88 -9.13
CA GLY A 292 -20.22 10.10 -7.75
C GLY A 292 -21.40 11.07 -7.63
N GLN A 293 -21.37 12.15 -8.40
CA GLN A 293 -22.50 13.08 -8.52
C GLN A 293 -23.73 12.38 -9.09
N GLU A 294 -23.59 11.64 -10.19
CA GLU A 294 -24.71 10.90 -10.80
C GLU A 294 -25.36 9.90 -9.83
N ILE A 295 -24.55 9.19 -9.03
CA ILE A 295 -25.06 8.28 -7.99
C ILE A 295 -25.83 9.07 -6.92
N ALA A 296 -25.27 10.16 -6.42
CA ALA A 296 -25.89 10.98 -5.37
C ALA A 296 -27.24 11.57 -5.82
N GLU A 297 -27.29 12.12 -7.04
CA GLU A 297 -28.49 12.73 -7.62
C GLU A 297 -29.62 11.72 -7.90
N LEU A 298 -29.37 10.42 -7.79
CA LEU A 298 -30.37 9.37 -7.92
C LEU A 298 -30.92 8.88 -6.58
N ILE A 299 -30.35 9.30 -5.45
CA ILE A 299 -30.78 8.90 -4.11
C ILE A 299 -31.52 10.08 -3.48
N PRO A 300 -32.85 10.03 -3.30
CA PRO A 300 -33.59 11.09 -2.63
C PRO A 300 -33.19 11.22 -1.16
N VAL A 301 -33.24 12.44 -0.62
CA VAL A 301 -33.11 12.67 0.83
C VAL A 301 -34.34 12.18 1.59
N GLU A 302 -34.20 11.91 2.89
CA GLU A 302 -35.27 11.43 3.77
C GLU A 302 -36.33 12.51 3.99
N LEU A 303 -35.88 13.73 4.28
CA LEU A 303 -36.73 14.87 4.60
C LEU A 303 -36.48 15.97 3.56
N ALA A 304 -37.56 16.42 2.92
CA ALA A 304 -37.62 17.47 1.89
C ALA A 304 -37.42 17.02 0.43
N ASP A 305 -37.53 17.99 -0.49
CA ASP A 305 -37.32 17.81 -1.91
C ASP A 305 -35.81 17.90 -2.21
N GLY A 306 -35.24 16.88 -2.84
CA GLY A 306 -33.84 16.87 -3.23
C GLY A 306 -33.23 15.47 -3.27
N ASN A 307 -31.92 15.45 -3.48
CA ASN A 307 -31.11 14.24 -3.57
C ASN A 307 -29.86 14.38 -2.72
N TYR A 308 -29.16 13.27 -2.51
CA TYR A 308 -27.94 13.24 -1.71
C TYR A 308 -26.90 14.23 -2.24
N HIS A 309 -26.10 14.74 -1.33
CA HIS A 309 -24.93 15.53 -1.68
C HIS A 309 -23.80 14.64 -2.20
N HIS A 310 -22.84 15.24 -2.89
CA HIS A 310 -21.63 14.55 -3.31
C HIS A 310 -20.41 15.38 -2.92
N ALA A 311 -19.32 14.73 -2.55
CA ALA A 311 -18.08 15.39 -2.19
C ALA A 311 -16.86 14.50 -2.43
N ALA A 312 -15.74 15.12 -2.76
CA ALA A 312 -14.46 14.45 -2.73
C ALA A 312 -14.00 14.23 -1.27
N SER A 313 -13.28 13.14 -1.03
CA SER A 313 -12.56 12.88 0.21
C SER A 313 -11.49 13.94 0.40
N SER A 314 -11.52 14.64 1.53
CA SER A 314 -10.43 15.49 2.01
C SER A 314 -9.62 14.81 3.13
N SER A 315 -10.03 13.61 3.56
CA SER A 315 -9.40 12.88 4.66
C SER A 315 -8.24 12.02 4.15
N ARG A 316 -7.06 12.19 4.73
CA ARG A 316 -5.90 11.33 4.49
C ARG A 316 -5.64 10.46 5.70
N LYS A 317 -6.57 9.59 6.14
CA LYS A 317 -6.47 8.90 7.44
C LYS A 317 -6.63 7.36 7.36
N GLY A 318 -6.14 6.71 6.31
CA GLY A 318 -6.27 5.25 6.16
C GLY A 318 -7.68 4.81 5.78
N ASN A 319 -8.36 5.58 4.94
CA ASN A 319 -9.73 5.34 4.51
C ASN A 319 -9.81 4.34 3.34
N ALA A 320 -10.82 3.48 3.34
CA ALA A 320 -11.02 2.42 2.35
C ALA A 320 -11.11 2.94 0.92
N HIS A 321 -11.95 3.94 0.65
CA HIS A 321 -12.21 4.36 -0.73
C HIS A 321 -10.97 4.93 -1.44
N ASP A 322 -10.13 5.68 -0.71
CA ASP A 322 -8.85 6.21 -1.22
C ASP A 322 -7.82 5.08 -1.42
N TRP A 323 -7.82 4.08 -0.54
CA TRP A 323 -7.01 2.87 -0.68
C TRP A 323 -7.41 2.04 -1.91
N PHE A 324 -8.70 1.73 -2.08
CA PHE A 324 -9.22 0.94 -3.20
C PHE A 324 -8.81 1.56 -4.55
N TYR A 325 -8.93 2.88 -4.66
CA TYR A 325 -8.54 3.56 -5.89
C TYR A 325 -7.02 3.61 -6.09
N SER A 326 -6.22 4.01 -5.10
CA SER A 326 -4.76 4.07 -5.25
C SER A 326 -4.15 2.68 -5.51
N GLN A 327 -4.52 1.69 -4.72
CA GLN A 327 -3.88 0.37 -4.71
C GLN A 327 -4.42 -0.59 -5.77
N THR A 328 -5.72 -0.54 -6.11
CA THR A 328 -6.32 -1.52 -7.03
C THR A 328 -6.90 -0.90 -8.29
N GLY A 329 -7.11 0.42 -8.32
CA GLY A 329 -7.80 1.12 -9.41
C GLY A 329 -9.32 0.94 -9.39
N CYS A 330 -9.85 0.30 -8.36
CA CYS A 330 -11.29 0.24 -8.14
C CYS A 330 -11.78 1.61 -7.67
N ILE A 331 -12.74 2.21 -8.39
CA ILE A 331 -13.38 3.44 -7.91
C ILE A 331 -14.46 3.05 -6.90
N GLN A 332 -14.18 3.26 -5.62
CA GLN A 332 -15.13 3.00 -4.53
C GLN A 332 -15.83 4.29 -4.11
N TYR A 333 -17.15 4.21 -3.98
CA TYR A 333 -18.00 5.28 -3.46
C TYR A 333 -18.46 4.94 -2.06
N LEU A 334 -18.13 5.80 -1.09
CA LEU A 334 -18.67 5.73 0.25
C LEU A 334 -20.05 6.41 0.24
N VAL A 335 -21.10 5.71 0.65
CA VAL A 335 -22.46 6.25 0.71
C VAL A 335 -22.90 6.36 2.16
N GLU A 336 -23.03 7.60 2.65
CA GLU A 336 -23.55 7.94 3.98
C GLU A 336 -25.08 7.85 3.97
N VAL A 337 -25.59 6.67 4.36
CA VAL A 337 -27.00 6.31 4.28
C VAL A 337 -27.79 7.00 5.39
N GLY A 338 -28.90 7.61 4.99
CA GLY A 338 -29.87 8.20 5.92
C GLY A 338 -29.35 9.45 6.62
N THR A 339 -30.13 9.90 7.59
CA THR A 339 -29.86 11.10 8.40
C THR A 339 -28.96 10.76 9.60
N GLU A 340 -28.87 11.67 10.59
CA GLU A 340 -28.22 11.35 11.89
C GLU A 340 -28.94 10.23 12.66
N ASN A 341 -30.19 9.92 12.29
CA ASN A 341 -30.91 8.76 12.77
C ASN A 341 -30.50 7.51 11.98
N ILE A 342 -29.37 6.93 12.34
CA ILE A 342 -28.77 5.79 11.64
C ILE A 342 -29.40 4.43 11.98
N GLN A 343 -30.29 4.40 12.99
CA GLN A 343 -30.97 3.20 13.50
C GLN A 343 -32.47 3.48 13.78
N PRO A 344 -33.26 3.92 12.78
CA PRO A 344 -34.67 4.25 12.98
C PRO A 344 -35.50 3.07 13.49
N GLU A 345 -36.40 3.33 14.45
CA GLU A 345 -37.37 2.34 14.94
C GLU A 345 -38.53 2.08 13.96
N ASP A 346 -38.76 2.97 12.98
CA ASP A 346 -39.87 2.85 12.02
C ASP A 346 -39.49 1.93 10.84
N GLU A 347 -40.11 0.75 10.79
CA GLU A 347 -39.86 -0.23 9.72
C GLU A 347 -40.17 0.29 8.30
N GLU A 348 -41.16 1.19 8.16
CA GLU A 348 -41.44 1.78 6.85
C GLU A 348 -40.35 2.78 6.44
N LEU A 349 -39.75 3.50 7.41
CA LEU A 349 -38.61 4.37 7.16
C LEU A 349 -37.34 3.56 6.81
N ILE A 350 -37.09 2.44 7.49
CA ILE A 350 -36.01 1.51 7.15
C ILE A 350 -36.18 1.06 5.69
N LYS A 351 -37.38 0.59 5.34
CA LYS A 351 -37.70 0.12 4.00
C LYS A 351 -37.57 1.23 2.95
N ASP A 352 -38.12 2.41 3.21
CA ASP A 352 -37.99 3.57 2.32
C ASP A 352 -36.52 3.93 2.07
N THR A 353 -35.71 3.94 3.12
CA THR A 353 -34.26 4.22 3.03
C THR A 353 -33.56 3.20 2.13
N ILE A 354 -33.90 1.91 2.25
CA ILE A 354 -33.38 0.87 1.37
C ILE A 354 -33.80 1.13 -0.08
N GLU A 355 -35.09 1.41 -0.33
CA GLU A 355 -35.61 1.67 -1.69
C GLU A 355 -34.94 2.89 -2.35
N ARG A 356 -34.75 3.99 -1.62
CA ARG A 356 -34.09 5.21 -2.12
C ARG A 356 -32.68 4.94 -2.60
N ASN A 357 -31.94 4.06 -1.92
CA ASN A 357 -30.56 3.72 -2.25
C ASN A 357 -30.41 2.78 -3.46
N MET A 358 -31.47 2.06 -3.87
CA MET A 358 -31.41 1.10 -4.98
C MET A 358 -31.07 1.76 -6.31
N GLN A 359 -31.57 2.97 -6.57
CA GLN A 359 -31.34 3.64 -7.85
C GLN A 359 -29.87 4.04 -8.04
N GLY A 360 -29.21 4.54 -6.98
CA GLY A 360 -27.77 4.80 -6.98
C GLY A 360 -26.95 3.54 -7.21
N ALA A 361 -27.27 2.44 -6.51
CA ALA A 361 -26.61 1.15 -6.70
C ALA A 361 -26.77 0.61 -8.12
N TYR A 362 -27.99 0.65 -8.67
CA TYR A 362 -28.25 0.24 -10.05
C TYR A 362 -27.53 1.11 -11.07
N HIS A 363 -27.36 2.39 -10.81
CA HIS A 363 -26.61 3.28 -11.70
C HIS A 363 -25.15 2.85 -11.83
N LEU A 364 -24.48 2.60 -10.71
CA LEU A 364 -23.12 2.07 -10.67
C LEU A 364 -23.01 0.70 -11.35
N LEU A 365 -23.96 -0.21 -11.10
CA LEU A 365 -24.00 -1.52 -11.76
C LEU A 365 -24.21 -1.42 -13.28
N LYS A 366 -25.06 -0.49 -13.74
CA LYS A 366 -25.28 -0.22 -15.18
C LYS A 366 -24.04 0.38 -15.84
N ARG A 367 -23.25 1.19 -15.11
CA ARG A 367 -21.94 1.70 -15.58
C ARG A 367 -20.98 0.55 -15.83
N ALA A 368 -20.75 -0.29 -14.82
CA ALA A 368 -19.86 -1.47 -14.96
C ALA A 368 -20.35 -2.45 -16.04
N ALA A 369 -21.65 -2.68 -16.13
CA ALA A 369 -22.25 -3.61 -17.09
C ALA A 369 -22.22 -3.09 -18.55
N GLY A 370 -21.94 -1.81 -18.76
CA GLY A 370 -22.00 -1.24 -20.11
C GLY A 370 -23.42 -1.18 -20.68
N ILE A 371 -24.48 -1.09 -19.85
CA ILE A 371 -25.88 -1.11 -20.31
C ILE A 371 -26.61 0.22 -20.07
N ASN A 372 -27.49 0.62 -21.01
CA ASN A 372 -28.28 1.87 -20.93
C ASN A 372 -29.76 1.66 -20.58
N ILE A 373 -30.07 0.49 -20.02
CA ILE A 373 -31.46 0.12 -19.66
C ILE A 373 -32.00 1.12 -18.64
N GLY A 374 -33.15 1.74 -18.94
CA GLY A 374 -33.83 2.66 -18.03
C GLY A 374 -33.06 3.95 -17.75
N GLY A 375 -32.39 4.53 -18.76
CA GLY A 375 -31.58 5.74 -18.56
C GLY A 375 -30.29 5.43 -17.80
N GLY A 376 -29.52 4.45 -18.27
CA GLY A 376 -28.19 4.15 -17.69
C GLY A 376 -27.16 5.23 -18.00
N PRO A 377 -26.01 5.22 -17.29
CA PRO A 377 -24.93 6.17 -17.51
C PRO A 377 -24.31 5.99 -18.88
N ASP A 378 -23.71 7.05 -19.40
CA ASP A 378 -22.80 6.97 -20.56
C ASP A 378 -21.71 5.93 -20.31
N LYS A 379 -21.03 5.46 -21.36
CA LYS A 379 -20.07 4.34 -21.26
C LYS A 379 -18.66 4.77 -20.99
N HIS A 380 -18.16 5.73 -21.79
CA HIS A 380 -16.81 6.26 -21.72
C HIS A 380 -15.80 5.26 -21.16
N GLN A 381 -15.75 4.09 -21.79
CA GLN A 381 -14.98 2.95 -21.33
C GLN A 381 -14.26 2.34 -22.51
N ILE A 382 -13.00 2.01 -22.31
CA ILE A 382 -12.20 1.24 -23.24
C ILE A 382 -11.92 -0.14 -22.63
N THR A 383 -11.84 -1.15 -23.50
CA THR A 383 -11.56 -2.54 -23.10
C THR A 383 -10.84 -3.25 -24.23
N GLY A 384 -10.09 -4.30 -23.92
CA GLY A 384 -9.35 -5.03 -24.95
C GLY A 384 -8.61 -6.23 -24.39
N ILE A 385 -8.20 -7.14 -25.27
CA ILE A 385 -7.29 -8.23 -24.93
C ILE A 385 -5.90 -7.88 -25.47
N VAL A 386 -4.90 -7.92 -24.59
CA VAL A 386 -3.50 -7.89 -24.99
C VAL A 386 -3.00 -9.31 -25.22
N ARG A 387 -2.36 -9.54 -26.36
CA ARG A 387 -1.84 -10.85 -26.77
C ARG A 387 -0.37 -10.77 -27.12
N ASP A 388 0.29 -11.92 -27.05
CA ASP A 388 1.59 -12.13 -27.66
C ASP A 388 1.40 -12.24 -29.18
N GLN A 389 2.15 -11.45 -29.95
CA GLN A 389 1.98 -11.35 -31.41
C GLN A 389 2.25 -12.67 -32.14
N ASP A 390 3.22 -13.46 -31.68
CA ASP A 390 3.66 -14.66 -32.38
C ASP A 390 2.80 -15.88 -32.03
N SER A 391 2.50 -16.07 -30.74
CA SER A 391 1.73 -17.21 -30.24
C SER A 391 0.21 -16.99 -30.23
N GLY A 392 -0.24 -15.74 -30.28
CA GLY A 392 -1.65 -15.33 -30.16
C GLY A 392 -2.25 -15.55 -28.76
N GLN A 393 -1.45 -15.98 -27.79
CA GLN A 393 -1.90 -16.22 -26.42
C GLN A 393 -2.18 -14.90 -25.69
N PRO A 394 -3.19 -14.84 -24.81
CA PRO A 394 -3.43 -13.67 -23.98
C PRO A 394 -2.27 -13.43 -23.00
N LEU A 395 -1.92 -12.16 -22.78
CA LEU A 395 -0.85 -11.75 -21.86
C LEU A 395 -1.44 -11.14 -20.59
N SER A 396 -1.26 -11.82 -19.46
CA SER A 396 -1.55 -11.28 -18.13
C SER A 396 -0.40 -10.44 -17.61
N GLY A 397 -0.67 -9.45 -16.76
CA GLY A 397 0.36 -8.60 -16.17
C GLY A 397 1.05 -7.70 -17.20
N VAL A 398 0.32 -7.24 -18.21
CA VAL A 398 0.70 -6.08 -19.04
C VAL A 398 0.16 -4.85 -18.35
N GLU A 399 1.00 -3.87 -18.08
CA GLU A 399 0.56 -2.56 -17.59
C GLU A 399 -0.11 -1.78 -18.72
N VAL A 400 -1.27 -1.18 -18.40
CA VAL A 400 -2.04 -0.34 -19.31
C VAL A 400 -2.19 1.04 -18.68
N GLU A 401 -1.23 1.90 -19.01
CA GLU A 401 -1.20 3.29 -18.58
C GLU A 401 -2.10 4.14 -19.49
N VAL A 402 -2.87 5.06 -18.89
CA VAL A 402 -3.57 6.14 -19.59
C VAL A 402 -2.83 7.41 -19.21
N VAL A 403 -2.04 7.95 -20.12
CA VAL A 403 -1.01 8.97 -19.81
C VAL A 403 -1.60 10.19 -19.11
N GLU A 404 -2.78 10.65 -19.55
CA GLU A 404 -3.45 11.83 -19.00
C GLU A 404 -4.10 11.59 -17.62
N MET A 405 -4.19 10.33 -17.18
CA MET A 405 -4.83 9.89 -15.94
C MET A 405 -3.89 9.01 -15.11
N SER A 406 -2.58 9.24 -15.22
CA SER A 406 -1.53 8.47 -14.56
C SER A 406 -0.73 9.35 -13.60
N SER A 407 -0.25 8.76 -12.51
CA SER A 407 0.61 9.38 -11.51
C SER A 407 1.29 8.30 -10.66
N SER A 408 2.45 8.61 -10.09
CA SER A 408 3.22 7.70 -9.22
C SER A 408 2.50 7.33 -7.92
N ILE A 409 1.44 8.04 -7.55
CA ILE A 409 0.57 7.67 -6.42
C ILE A 409 -0.28 6.42 -6.69
N LEU A 410 -0.42 6.01 -7.96
CA LEU A 410 -1.21 4.85 -8.35
C LEU A 410 -0.33 3.62 -8.51
N ARG A 411 -0.84 2.47 -8.07
CA ARG A 411 -0.29 1.17 -8.49
C ARG A 411 -0.56 0.91 -9.99
N PRO A 412 0.36 0.24 -10.70
CA PRO A 412 0.17 -0.17 -12.10
C PRO A 412 -1.18 -0.84 -12.36
N ARG A 413 -1.81 -0.52 -13.50
CA ARG A 413 -3.08 -1.14 -13.91
C ARG A 413 -2.82 -2.28 -14.88
N LEU A 414 -2.95 -3.51 -14.38
CA LEU A 414 -2.48 -4.69 -15.09
C LEU A 414 -3.61 -5.45 -15.81
N THR A 415 -3.30 -6.08 -16.95
CA THR A 415 -4.19 -7.07 -17.57
C THR A 415 -4.37 -8.31 -16.70
N ASN A 416 -5.57 -8.88 -16.69
CA ASN A 416 -5.87 -10.10 -15.94
C ASN A 416 -5.43 -11.39 -16.70
N SER A 417 -5.77 -12.56 -16.16
CA SER A 417 -5.46 -13.88 -16.76
C SER A 417 -6.02 -14.12 -18.16
N PHE A 418 -7.05 -13.37 -18.58
CA PHE A 418 -7.60 -13.41 -19.94
C PHE A 418 -6.86 -12.46 -20.89
N GLY A 419 -5.81 -11.78 -20.42
CA GLY A 419 -5.16 -10.66 -21.12
C GLY A 419 -6.03 -9.42 -21.20
N ARG A 420 -7.13 -9.36 -20.46
CA ARG A 420 -8.12 -8.29 -20.53
C ARG A 420 -7.69 -7.09 -19.71
N TYR A 421 -7.83 -5.90 -20.28
CA TYR A 421 -7.86 -4.63 -19.55
C TYR A 421 -9.21 -3.94 -19.71
N ARG A 422 -9.57 -3.08 -18.75
CA ARG A 422 -10.74 -2.21 -18.79
C ARG A 422 -10.39 -0.87 -18.14
N ARG A 423 -10.63 0.26 -18.81
CA ARG A 423 -10.43 1.60 -18.24
C ARG A 423 -11.68 2.44 -18.43
N LEU A 424 -12.16 3.03 -17.34
CA LEU A 424 -13.16 4.08 -17.38
C LEU A 424 -12.45 5.41 -17.65
N LEU A 425 -13.02 6.21 -18.54
CA LEU A 425 -12.45 7.46 -19.03
C LEU A 425 -13.52 8.55 -19.00
N TYR A 426 -13.08 9.81 -19.06
CA TYR A 426 -13.97 10.96 -19.28
C TYR A 426 -14.06 11.28 -20.79
N PRO A 427 -15.02 12.11 -21.25
CA PRO A 427 -15.06 12.54 -22.65
C PRO A 427 -13.78 13.28 -23.03
N GLY A 428 -12.98 12.71 -23.92
CA GLY A 428 -11.68 13.27 -24.26
C GLY A 428 -10.91 12.44 -25.28
N THR A 429 -9.62 12.73 -25.40
CA THR A 429 -8.67 12.02 -26.25
C THR A 429 -7.46 11.68 -25.40
N PHE A 430 -7.05 10.42 -25.43
CA PHE A 430 -6.08 9.83 -24.52
C PHE A 430 -5.00 9.08 -25.26
N ASN A 431 -3.83 8.99 -24.65
CA ASN A 431 -2.75 8.12 -25.10
C ASN A 431 -2.62 6.96 -24.13
N LEU A 432 -2.56 5.74 -24.68
CA LEU A 432 -2.39 4.52 -23.89
C LEU A 432 -1.01 3.94 -24.12
N ILE A 433 -0.34 3.53 -23.05
CA ILE A 433 0.93 2.83 -23.12
C ILE A 433 0.71 1.41 -22.57
N PHE A 434 1.15 0.43 -23.34
CA PHE A 434 1.13 -0.98 -22.99
C PHE A 434 2.56 -1.47 -22.79
N SER A 435 2.91 -1.81 -21.56
CA SER A 435 4.27 -2.21 -21.18
C SER A 435 4.25 -3.55 -20.44
N LYS A 436 5.23 -4.41 -20.75
CA LYS A 436 5.45 -5.66 -20.04
C LYS A 436 6.94 -6.04 -20.17
N PRO A 437 7.63 -6.39 -19.07
CA PRO A 437 9.00 -6.88 -19.15
C PRO A 437 9.14 -8.04 -20.17
N GLY A 438 10.14 -7.93 -21.05
CA GLY A 438 10.37 -8.88 -22.14
C GLY A 438 9.54 -8.66 -23.41
N TYR A 439 8.79 -7.56 -23.51
CA TYR A 439 8.01 -7.16 -24.68
C TYR A 439 8.33 -5.71 -25.09
N GLU A 440 8.21 -5.42 -26.38
CA GLU A 440 8.25 -4.04 -26.88
C GLU A 440 7.08 -3.24 -26.33
N THR A 441 7.36 -2.05 -25.78
CA THR A 441 6.32 -1.11 -25.35
C THR A 441 5.53 -0.62 -26.54
N PHE A 442 4.20 -0.69 -26.46
CA PHE A 442 3.29 -0.23 -27.50
C PHE A 442 2.52 1.00 -27.06
N THR A 443 2.61 2.10 -27.82
CA THR A 443 1.84 3.33 -27.58
C THR A 443 0.71 3.45 -28.59
N LEU A 444 -0.51 3.60 -28.08
CA LEU A 444 -1.70 3.89 -28.86
C LEU A 444 -2.12 5.34 -28.64
N GLU A 445 -1.98 6.16 -29.68
CA GLU A 445 -2.27 7.59 -29.61
C GLU A 445 -3.72 7.91 -29.96
N SER A 446 -4.21 9.02 -29.39
CA SER A 446 -5.47 9.65 -29.78
C SER A 446 -6.73 8.77 -29.67
N VAL A 447 -6.84 7.98 -28.60
CA VAL A 447 -8.03 7.17 -28.30
C VAL A 447 -9.13 8.04 -27.71
N SER A 448 -10.33 7.97 -28.28
CA SER A 448 -11.51 8.65 -27.74
C SER A 448 -12.61 7.64 -27.36
N PRO A 449 -13.05 7.62 -26.09
CA PRO A 449 -14.07 6.67 -25.64
C PRO A 449 -15.47 7.12 -26.08
N SER A 450 -16.34 6.17 -26.43
CA SER A 450 -17.73 6.45 -26.83
C SER A 450 -18.64 6.61 -25.61
N SER A 451 -19.61 7.54 -25.68
CA SER A 451 -20.68 7.65 -24.67
C SER A 451 -21.72 6.52 -24.81
N SER A 452 -21.88 5.97 -26.02
CA SER A 452 -22.98 5.05 -26.35
C SER A 452 -22.63 3.56 -26.24
N SER A 453 -21.35 3.22 -26.35
CA SER A 453 -20.85 1.85 -26.34
C SER A 453 -19.48 1.78 -25.68
N ILE A 454 -19.14 0.62 -25.11
CA ILE A 454 -17.75 0.35 -24.71
C ILE A 454 -16.91 0.27 -26.00
N THR A 455 -15.77 0.96 -26.02
CA THR A 455 -14.83 0.94 -27.14
C THR A 455 -13.88 -0.25 -26.98
N GLU A 456 -13.93 -1.21 -27.92
CA GLU A 456 -13.06 -2.40 -27.90
C GLU A 456 -11.78 -2.18 -28.72
N ILE A 457 -10.62 -2.45 -28.13
CA ILE A 457 -9.30 -2.25 -28.72
C ILE A 457 -8.37 -3.40 -28.31
N ASP A 458 -8.19 -4.38 -29.18
CA ASP A 458 -7.24 -5.47 -28.94
C ASP A 458 -5.81 -5.07 -29.36
N ILE A 459 -4.82 -5.49 -28.59
CA ILE A 459 -3.40 -5.17 -28.80
C ILE A 459 -2.59 -6.47 -28.91
N SER A 460 -1.56 -6.46 -29.75
CA SER A 460 -0.56 -7.54 -29.80
C SER A 460 0.81 -6.94 -29.51
N LEU A 461 1.50 -7.49 -28.49
CA LEU A 461 2.85 -7.09 -28.12
C LEU A 461 3.88 -8.03 -28.76
N ILE A 462 4.99 -7.45 -29.20
CA ILE A 462 6.12 -8.17 -29.80
C ILE A 462 7.07 -8.56 -28.67
N LYS A 463 7.43 -9.84 -28.58
CA LYS A 463 8.40 -10.31 -27.60
C LYS A 463 9.80 -9.83 -28.01
N LEU A 464 10.55 -9.29 -27.04
CA LEU A 464 11.93 -8.88 -27.27
C LEU A 464 12.85 -10.10 -27.44
N PRO A 465 13.92 -10.00 -28.26
CA PRO A 465 14.97 -11.01 -28.31
C PRO A 465 15.58 -11.24 -26.92
N GLU A 466 16.08 -12.43 -26.63
CA GLU A 466 16.84 -12.71 -25.41
C GLU A 466 18.31 -12.91 -25.72
N TYR A 467 19.18 -12.41 -24.84
CA TYR A 467 20.63 -12.49 -24.95
C TYR A 467 21.24 -13.04 -23.66
N SER A 468 22.32 -13.80 -23.82
CA SER A 468 23.07 -14.38 -22.69
C SER A 468 23.99 -13.34 -22.07
N VAL A 469 23.91 -13.17 -20.75
CA VAL A 469 24.82 -12.37 -19.95
C VAL A 469 25.66 -13.29 -19.08
N THR A 470 26.97 -13.28 -19.31
CA THR A 470 27.93 -14.12 -18.58
C THR A 470 28.83 -13.24 -17.71
N PHE A 471 28.93 -13.57 -16.43
CA PHE A 471 29.80 -12.94 -15.46
C PHE A 471 30.93 -13.90 -15.13
N ASN A 472 32.15 -13.55 -15.54
CA ASN A 472 33.37 -14.19 -15.09
C ASN A 472 33.86 -13.43 -13.85
N ILE A 473 33.75 -14.06 -12.69
CA ILE A 473 33.95 -13.42 -11.40
C ILE A 473 35.28 -13.89 -10.82
N ASN A 474 36.16 -12.94 -10.57
CA ASN A 474 37.42 -13.14 -9.88
C ASN A 474 37.34 -12.48 -8.50
N ALA A 475 37.25 -13.28 -7.44
CA ALA A 475 37.19 -12.81 -6.06
C ALA A 475 38.60 -12.71 -5.44
N PRO A 476 38.78 -11.93 -4.36
CA PRO A 476 40.04 -11.88 -3.61
C PRO A 476 40.52 -13.26 -3.14
N TYR A 477 41.85 -13.43 -3.05
CA TYR A 477 42.57 -14.71 -2.88
C TYR A 477 42.14 -15.57 -1.68
N THR A 478 41.51 -14.98 -0.67
CA THR A 478 41.08 -15.66 0.58
C THR A 478 39.67 -16.26 0.51
N ILE A 479 38.92 -16.05 -0.58
CA ILE A 479 37.54 -16.54 -0.74
C ILE A 479 37.53 -17.79 -1.65
N ASP A 480 37.29 -18.98 -1.09
CA ASP A 480 37.08 -20.21 -1.88
C ASP A 480 35.58 -20.38 -2.25
N SER A 481 35.29 -20.31 -3.55
CA SER A 481 34.16 -20.83 -4.36
C SER A 481 32.68 -20.75 -3.92
N ASN A 482 32.34 -20.40 -2.68
CA ASN A 482 30.96 -20.41 -2.14
C ASN A 482 30.48 -19.05 -1.61
N LEU A 483 30.97 -17.94 -2.17
CA LEU A 483 30.56 -16.62 -1.72
C LEU A 483 29.10 -16.33 -2.13
N PRO A 484 28.18 -16.04 -1.19
CA PRO A 484 26.86 -15.57 -1.55
C PRO A 484 26.99 -14.16 -2.13
N LEU A 485 26.83 -14.06 -3.45
CA LEU A 485 26.70 -12.78 -4.13
C LEU A 485 25.22 -12.51 -4.37
N ASN A 486 24.83 -11.25 -4.21
CA ASN A 486 23.51 -10.79 -4.62
C ASN A 486 23.69 -9.91 -5.84
N LEU A 487 23.04 -10.30 -6.92
CA LEU A 487 22.86 -9.46 -8.08
C LEU A 487 21.48 -8.84 -8.00
N TYR A 488 21.44 -7.51 -8.00
CA TYR A 488 20.23 -6.73 -8.13
C TYR A 488 20.13 -6.26 -9.57
N LYS A 489 19.07 -6.67 -10.27
CA LYS A 489 18.78 -6.25 -11.64
C LYS A 489 17.66 -5.23 -11.63
N ASP A 490 17.90 -4.08 -12.27
CA ASP A 490 16.88 -3.09 -12.58
C ASP A 490 16.77 -2.89 -14.09
N ASP A 491 15.55 -2.79 -14.57
CA ASP A 491 15.23 -2.54 -15.98
C ASP A 491 14.87 -1.06 -16.10
N PHE A 492 15.70 -0.30 -16.82
CA PHE A 492 15.53 1.15 -16.97
C PHE A 492 14.17 1.52 -17.59
N TYR A 493 13.50 0.59 -18.29
CA TYR A 493 12.18 0.83 -18.87
C TYR A 493 11.00 0.64 -17.90
N SER A 494 11.25 0.10 -16.69
CA SER A 494 10.25 0.05 -15.61
C SER A 494 10.17 1.34 -14.78
N SER A 495 11.10 2.28 -14.99
CA SER A 495 11.24 3.47 -14.12
C SER A 495 10.41 4.68 -14.55
N TYR A 496 9.26 4.49 -15.21
CA TYR A 496 8.26 5.56 -15.37
C TYR A 496 7.42 5.77 -14.09
N GLN A 497 8.09 5.72 -12.92
CA GLN A 497 7.53 6.12 -11.63
C GLN A 497 8.40 7.14 -10.89
N GLY A 498 9.48 7.67 -11.51
CA GLY A 498 10.31 8.69 -10.86
C GLY A 498 10.99 8.22 -9.57
N THR A 499 11.05 6.89 -9.34
CA THR A 499 11.40 6.31 -8.04
C THR A 499 12.85 6.53 -7.65
N GLY A 500 13.76 6.76 -8.60
CA GLY A 500 15.21 6.86 -8.34
C GLY A 500 15.84 5.62 -7.67
N LEU A 501 15.02 4.64 -7.26
CA LEU A 501 15.35 3.49 -6.43
C LEU A 501 14.60 2.25 -6.94
N LEU A 502 15.32 1.15 -6.84
CA LEU A 502 15.27 -0.03 -7.71
C LEU A 502 14.15 -0.98 -7.27
N GLN A 503 13.26 -1.39 -8.18
CA GLN A 503 12.50 -2.63 -7.98
C GLN A 503 13.40 -3.81 -8.39
N SER A 504 14.42 -4.04 -7.59
CA SER A 504 15.49 -4.95 -7.95
C SER A 504 15.10 -6.41 -7.78
N GLU A 505 15.19 -7.19 -8.86
CA GLU A 505 15.16 -8.64 -8.77
C GLU A 505 16.48 -9.10 -8.12
N LYS A 506 16.41 -9.63 -6.90
CA LYS A 506 17.56 -10.21 -6.21
C LYS A 506 17.80 -11.63 -6.72
N VAL A 507 18.94 -11.85 -7.37
CA VAL A 507 19.43 -13.18 -7.73
C VAL A 507 20.57 -13.54 -6.80
N GLU A 508 20.35 -14.57 -5.98
CA GLU A 508 21.39 -15.11 -5.10
C GLU A 508 22.25 -16.12 -5.85
N ILE A 509 23.55 -15.86 -5.90
CA ILE A 509 24.52 -16.70 -6.60
C ILE A 509 25.25 -17.52 -5.52
N TYR A 510 24.88 -18.80 -5.40
CA TYR A 510 25.40 -19.70 -4.36
C TYR A 510 26.54 -20.61 -4.80
N SER A 511 26.74 -20.76 -6.11
CA SER A 511 27.79 -21.62 -6.66
C SER A 511 28.25 -21.07 -8.00
N ILE A 512 29.51 -20.62 -8.07
CA ILE A 512 30.12 -20.15 -9.30
C ILE A 512 30.92 -21.31 -9.89
N GLU A 513 30.39 -21.99 -10.90
CA GLU A 513 31.11 -23.07 -11.59
C GLU A 513 32.25 -22.47 -12.43
N ASN A 514 33.50 -22.88 -12.16
CA ASN A 514 34.68 -22.39 -12.89
C ASN A 514 34.80 -20.85 -12.94
N ASN A 515 34.39 -20.15 -11.87
CA ASN A 515 34.38 -18.68 -11.81
C ASN A 515 33.50 -18.00 -12.88
N SER A 516 32.49 -18.69 -13.43
CA SER A 516 31.55 -18.14 -14.40
C SER A 516 30.09 -18.39 -14.01
N TRP A 517 29.22 -17.41 -14.25
CA TRP A 517 27.78 -17.51 -14.08
C TRP A 517 27.07 -16.89 -15.29
N THR A 518 26.07 -17.57 -15.86
CA THR A 518 25.36 -17.12 -17.07
C THR A 518 23.86 -17.10 -16.84
N ILE A 519 23.21 -16.05 -17.33
CA ILE A 519 21.75 -15.86 -17.32
C ILE A 519 21.28 -15.32 -18.67
N SER A 520 20.02 -15.57 -19.05
CA SER A 520 19.40 -15.03 -20.26
C SER A 520 18.44 -13.91 -19.89
N TRP A 521 18.56 -12.75 -20.53
CA TRP A 521 17.65 -11.62 -20.34
C TRP A 521 17.17 -11.05 -21.68
N PRO A 522 15.96 -10.46 -21.72
CA PRO A 522 15.48 -9.76 -22.90
C PRO A 522 16.39 -8.59 -23.32
N GLU A 523 16.29 -8.18 -24.58
CA GLU A 523 16.86 -6.92 -25.06
C GLU A 523 16.42 -5.77 -24.17
N GLY A 524 17.34 -4.89 -23.79
CA GLY A 524 17.01 -3.76 -22.91
C GLY A 524 18.22 -3.15 -22.24
N SER A 525 17.98 -2.07 -21.51
CA SER A 525 18.98 -1.39 -20.70
C SER A 525 18.81 -1.82 -19.25
N TYR A 526 19.89 -2.29 -18.63
CA TYR A 526 19.89 -2.79 -17.26
C TYR A 526 20.92 -2.09 -16.40
N LYS A 527 20.54 -1.82 -15.15
CA LYS A 527 21.49 -1.49 -14.08
C LYS A 527 21.63 -2.69 -13.17
N LEU A 528 22.86 -3.12 -12.99
CA LEU A 528 23.22 -4.30 -12.24
C LEU A 528 24.04 -3.88 -11.03
N ILE A 529 23.67 -4.36 -9.84
CA ILE A 529 24.47 -4.17 -8.63
C ILE A 529 24.86 -5.54 -8.11
N LEU A 530 26.15 -5.84 -8.15
CA LEU A 530 26.71 -7.05 -7.57
C LEU A 530 27.34 -6.71 -6.23
N ASN A 531 26.81 -7.29 -5.15
CA ASN A 531 27.39 -7.12 -3.82
C ASN A 531 27.60 -8.44 -3.09
N GLY A 532 28.50 -8.40 -2.12
CA GLY A 532 28.84 -9.51 -1.23
C GLY A 532 29.32 -8.97 0.12
N LEU A 533 29.43 -9.85 1.11
CA LEU A 533 29.93 -9.46 2.43
C LEU A 533 31.37 -8.92 2.31
N ASP A 534 31.60 -7.71 2.84
CA ASP A 534 32.87 -6.96 2.81
C ASP A 534 33.44 -6.62 1.43
N LEU A 535 32.75 -6.98 0.35
CA LEU A 535 33.17 -6.65 -1.01
C LEU A 535 32.63 -5.30 -1.44
N TYR A 536 33.45 -4.57 -2.18
CA TYR A 536 33.06 -3.36 -2.85
C TYR A 536 31.91 -3.68 -3.84
N PRO A 537 30.79 -2.94 -3.80
CA PRO A 537 29.67 -3.17 -4.69
C PRO A 537 30.01 -2.74 -6.12
N GLU A 538 29.99 -3.70 -7.06
CA GLU A 538 30.18 -3.41 -8.47
C GLU A 538 28.85 -3.00 -9.10
N ILE A 539 28.85 -1.85 -9.78
CA ILE A 539 27.67 -1.31 -10.46
C ILE A 539 27.96 -1.31 -11.96
N ILE A 540 27.11 -1.96 -12.75
CA ILE A 540 27.29 -2.13 -14.18
C ILE A 540 26.02 -1.65 -14.87
N GLU A 541 26.16 -0.68 -15.77
CA GLU A 541 25.11 -0.29 -16.69
C GLU A 541 25.37 -0.97 -18.03
N VAL A 542 24.36 -1.66 -18.56
CA VAL A 542 24.47 -2.46 -19.80
C VAL A 542 23.27 -2.26 -20.70
N ASP A 543 23.54 -1.87 -21.94
CA ASP A 543 22.61 -1.99 -23.05
C ASP A 543 22.80 -3.37 -23.70
N LEU A 544 21.84 -4.26 -23.46
CA LEU A 544 21.85 -5.64 -23.91
C LEU A 544 21.15 -5.75 -25.27
N ASN A 545 21.93 -5.83 -26.34
CA ASN A 545 21.47 -6.02 -27.73
C ASN A 545 22.19 -7.18 -28.45
N GLU A 546 23.04 -7.89 -27.71
CA GLU A 546 23.77 -9.09 -28.11
C GLU A 546 24.26 -9.79 -26.84
N ASP A 547 24.76 -11.03 -26.95
CA ASP A 547 25.36 -11.73 -25.81
C ASP A 547 26.52 -10.91 -25.20
N ARG A 548 26.57 -10.81 -23.87
CA ARG A 548 27.57 -10.02 -23.13
C ARG A 548 28.38 -10.90 -22.18
N VAL A 549 29.67 -10.59 -22.07
CA VAL A 549 30.57 -11.21 -21.10
C VAL A 549 31.24 -10.11 -20.27
N PHE A 550 31.01 -10.13 -18.97
CA PHE A 550 31.63 -9.24 -17.99
C PHE A 550 32.73 -9.99 -17.24
N ASN A 551 33.92 -9.42 -17.20
CA ASN A 551 35.01 -9.95 -16.37
C ASN A 551 35.15 -9.03 -15.16
N LEU A 552 34.64 -9.49 -14.01
CA LEU A 552 34.58 -8.71 -12.78
C LEU A 552 35.69 -9.15 -11.85
N ASN A 553 36.56 -8.20 -11.48
CA ASN A 553 37.49 -8.38 -10.39
C ASN A 553 36.86 -7.71 -9.17
N LEU A 554 36.44 -8.52 -8.20
CA LEU A 554 35.87 -8.01 -6.96
C LEU A 554 37.00 -7.58 -6.04
N ASN A 555 36.82 -6.44 -5.38
CA ASN A 555 37.80 -5.86 -4.47
C ASN A 555 37.17 -5.70 -3.08
N TRP A 556 38.00 -5.63 -2.05
CA TRP A 556 37.58 -5.11 -0.74
C TRP A 556 37.31 -3.60 -0.85
N TYR A 557 36.57 -3.04 0.10
CA TYR A 557 36.41 -1.61 0.26
C TYR A 557 37.07 -1.09 1.54
N ASP A 558 37.45 0.17 1.53
CA ASP A 558 37.74 0.96 2.74
C ASP A 558 36.53 1.88 3.02
N VAL A 559 36.26 2.15 4.29
CA VAL A 559 35.18 3.04 4.74
C VAL A 559 35.77 4.41 5.04
N LEU A 560 35.46 5.39 4.20
CA LEU A 560 35.90 6.78 4.38
C LEU A 560 35.06 7.51 5.43
N ILE A 561 33.76 7.27 5.42
CA ILE A 561 32.80 7.81 6.38
C ILE A 561 31.91 6.69 6.85
N ASN A 562 31.68 6.64 8.15
CA ASN A 562 30.74 5.72 8.78
C ASN A 562 29.92 6.48 9.82
N GLU A 563 28.65 6.72 9.52
CA GLU A 563 27.74 7.44 10.39
C GLU A 563 26.66 6.49 10.91
N SER A 564 26.67 6.34 12.23
CA SER A 564 25.67 5.59 13.00
C SER A 564 24.71 6.51 13.75
N PHE A 565 24.89 7.83 13.64
CA PHE A 565 24.08 8.88 14.25
C PHE A 565 23.92 8.76 15.77
N ASN A 566 24.89 8.14 16.46
CA ASN A 566 24.92 8.06 17.92
C ASN A 566 25.32 9.39 18.58
N ASP A 567 26.00 10.26 17.83
CA ASP A 567 26.37 11.61 18.22
C ASP A 567 26.18 12.58 17.04
N ALA A 568 26.07 13.88 17.34
CA ALA A 568 25.76 14.92 16.36
C ALA A 568 27.00 15.57 15.74
N VAL A 569 28.10 14.81 15.57
CA VAL A 569 29.42 15.42 15.34
C VAL A 569 29.72 15.68 13.87
N GLY A 570 29.24 14.85 12.94
CA GLY A 570 29.58 14.96 11.51
C GLY A 570 28.68 15.88 10.67
N TRP A 571 27.52 16.29 11.19
CA TRP A 571 26.46 16.93 10.39
C TRP A 571 26.05 18.30 10.93
N ALA A 572 25.79 19.26 10.03
CA ALA A 572 25.34 20.59 10.37
C ALA A 572 23.84 20.63 10.72
N THR A 573 23.45 19.98 11.84
CA THR A 573 22.05 19.93 12.31
C THR A 573 21.47 21.34 12.51
N ASN A 574 20.17 21.48 12.28
CA ASN A 574 19.45 22.76 12.38
C ASN A 574 18.05 22.53 12.99
N ASP A 575 17.20 23.57 12.99
CA ASP A 575 15.84 23.47 13.57
C ASP A 575 14.95 22.44 12.87
N SER A 576 15.28 22.05 11.63
CA SER A 576 14.55 21.03 10.86
C SER A 576 15.19 19.65 10.97
N TRP A 577 16.50 19.54 10.75
CA TRP A 577 17.19 18.26 10.80
C TRP A 577 17.75 17.94 12.18
N ILE A 578 17.29 16.84 12.78
CA ILE A 578 17.62 16.43 14.14
C ILE A 578 18.20 15.02 14.19
N ILE A 579 18.95 14.73 15.24
CA ILE A 579 19.39 13.38 15.56
C ILE A 579 18.64 12.91 16.81
N GLU A 580 17.88 11.83 16.66
CA GLU A 580 17.06 11.23 17.71
C GLU A 580 17.08 9.71 17.55
N GLU A 581 17.20 8.97 18.66
CA GLU A 581 17.17 7.50 18.67
C GLU A 581 18.18 6.85 17.69
N SER A 582 19.38 7.42 17.58
CA SER A 582 20.43 6.99 16.64
C SER A 582 20.02 7.07 15.16
N MET A 583 19.19 8.06 14.83
CA MET A 583 18.74 8.33 13.46
C MET A 583 18.83 9.82 13.14
N LEU A 584 19.25 10.15 11.92
CA LEU A 584 19.10 11.48 11.34
C LEU A 584 17.69 11.60 10.73
N LYS A 585 16.90 12.53 11.26
CA LYS A 585 15.53 12.81 10.82
C LYS A 585 15.43 14.19 10.19
N SER A 586 14.63 14.33 9.14
CA SER A 586 14.43 15.63 8.46
C SER A 586 13.47 16.60 9.17
N GLN A 587 12.80 16.13 10.23
CA GLN A 587 11.90 16.90 11.07
C GLN A 587 11.78 16.25 12.46
N SER A 588 11.25 17.02 13.43
CA SER A 588 10.87 16.51 14.76
C SER A 588 9.41 16.06 14.87
N GLY A 589 8.53 16.58 14.01
CA GLY A 589 7.12 16.23 13.97
C GLY A 589 6.81 15.06 13.04
N LEU A 590 5.52 14.77 12.85
CA LEU A 590 5.07 13.73 11.94
C LEU A 590 5.43 14.04 10.48
N THR A 591 5.36 15.30 10.07
CA THR A 591 5.62 15.71 8.68
C THR A 591 6.69 16.77 8.58
N TYR A 592 7.45 16.77 7.48
CA TYR A 592 8.35 17.88 7.15
C TYR A 592 7.54 19.17 6.88
N GLY A 593 8.22 20.32 7.00
CA GLY A 593 7.60 21.64 6.80
C GLY A 593 7.62 22.12 5.35
N ASN A 594 6.86 23.17 5.06
CA ASN A 594 6.69 23.73 3.71
C ASN A 594 7.85 24.64 3.24
N SER A 595 9.02 24.55 3.85
CA SER A 595 10.20 25.33 3.47
C SER A 595 11.31 24.40 3.01
N ILE A 596 12.12 24.86 2.06
CA ILE A 596 13.33 24.14 1.66
C ILE A 596 14.17 23.89 2.92
N SER A 597 14.51 22.62 3.13
CA SER A 597 15.25 22.17 4.30
C SER A 597 16.49 21.43 3.83
N ARG A 598 17.66 21.81 4.33
CA ARG A 598 18.95 21.27 3.88
C ARG A 598 19.82 20.89 5.07
N ILE A 599 20.54 19.80 4.97
CA ILE A 599 21.62 19.44 5.87
C ILE A 599 22.88 19.08 5.08
N ASP A 600 24.01 19.58 5.58
CA ASP A 600 25.32 19.38 4.97
C ASP A 600 26.20 18.53 5.91
N LEU A 601 27.03 17.70 5.29
CA LEU A 601 28.18 17.10 5.97
C LEU A 601 29.21 18.21 6.27
N LEU A 602 29.66 18.31 7.52
CA LEU A 602 30.45 19.45 7.99
C LEU A 602 31.83 19.54 7.34
N GLU A 603 32.50 18.39 7.20
CA GLU A 603 33.84 18.32 6.64
C GLU A 603 33.79 17.70 5.24
N PRO A 604 34.47 18.29 4.24
CA PRO A 604 34.68 17.65 2.95
C PRO A 604 35.36 16.30 3.15
N PHE A 605 34.85 15.26 2.51
CA PHE A 605 35.44 13.92 2.60
C PHE A 605 36.48 13.67 1.50
N LEU A 606 36.70 14.66 0.63
CA LEU A 606 37.60 14.59 -0.52
C LEU A 606 38.70 15.68 -0.46
N ASP A 607 39.58 15.62 0.54
CA ASP A 607 40.62 16.64 0.80
C ASP A 607 41.94 16.47 0.02
N ASN A 608 42.09 15.41 -0.77
CA ASN A 608 43.28 15.16 -1.60
C ASN A 608 42.90 15.02 -3.07
N ASN A 609 43.84 15.20 -3.99
CA ASN A 609 43.58 15.13 -5.43
C ASN A 609 43.22 13.69 -5.84
N PHE A 610 41.95 13.32 -5.74
CA PHE A 610 41.44 11.98 -5.98
C PHE A 610 41.23 11.78 -7.49
N SER A 611 42.28 11.37 -8.20
CA SER A 611 42.12 10.92 -9.59
C SER A 611 41.48 9.54 -9.61
N ALA A 612 40.27 9.43 -10.17
CA ALA A 612 39.64 8.17 -10.59
C ALA A 612 39.51 7.07 -9.50
N GLN A 613 39.06 7.43 -8.29
CA GLN A 613 38.66 6.43 -7.30
C GLN A 613 37.17 6.15 -7.40
N GLN A 614 36.82 4.86 -7.43
CA GLN A 614 35.43 4.41 -7.45
C GLN A 614 34.87 4.52 -6.02
N LEU A 615 33.93 5.44 -5.83
CA LEU A 615 33.25 5.68 -4.56
C LEU A 615 31.79 5.25 -4.66
N VAL A 616 31.28 4.67 -3.59
CA VAL A 616 29.87 4.34 -3.44
C VAL A 616 29.36 4.86 -2.10
N ILE A 617 28.28 5.63 -2.15
CA ILE A 617 27.53 5.99 -0.96
C ILE A 617 26.56 4.85 -0.67
N LYS A 618 26.59 4.33 0.55
CA LYS A 618 25.65 3.34 1.06
C LYS A 618 24.75 3.99 2.09
N ILE A 619 23.45 4.05 1.81
CA ILE A 619 22.47 4.76 2.65
C ILE A 619 21.39 3.79 3.10
N ALA A 620 21.14 3.73 4.40
CA ALA A 620 20.06 2.96 4.99
C ALA A 620 19.03 3.94 5.58
N MET A 621 17.90 4.08 4.91
CA MET A 621 16.86 5.06 5.26
C MET A 621 15.45 4.59 4.92
N ASN A 622 14.49 5.10 5.69
CA ASN A 622 13.10 5.21 5.31
C ASN A 622 12.84 6.62 4.78
N TYR A 623 11.97 6.73 3.77
CA TYR A 623 11.58 8.04 3.27
C TYR A 623 10.13 8.04 2.75
N GLU A 624 9.47 9.19 2.85
CA GLU A 624 8.10 9.38 2.40
C GLU A 624 7.86 10.85 2.02
N PHE A 625 7.67 11.09 0.72
CA PHE A 625 7.41 12.42 0.16
C PHE A 625 6.05 12.48 -0.54
N GLU A 626 5.57 13.70 -0.80
CA GLU A 626 4.42 13.87 -1.68
C GLU A 626 4.77 13.43 -3.10
N TRP A 627 4.11 12.35 -3.56
CA TRP A 627 4.33 11.74 -4.87
C TRP A 627 4.43 12.75 -6.00
N GLY A 628 5.60 12.80 -6.64
CA GLY A 628 5.85 13.61 -7.84
C GLY A 628 5.84 15.13 -7.64
N ASN A 629 5.62 15.62 -6.42
CA ASN A 629 5.54 17.05 -6.11
C ASN A 629 6.71 17.49 -5.23
N ASP A 630 6.95 16.75 -4.16
CA ASP A 630 8.03 17.00 -3.21
C ASP A 630 9.18 16.03 -3.43
N PHE A 631 10.40 16.47 -3.16
CA PHE A 631 11.55 15.60 -3.38
C PHE A 631 12.70 15.83 -2.41
N LEU A 632 13.45 14.75 -2.21
CA LEU A 632 14.81 14.79 -1.69
C LEU A 632 15.80 14.88 -2.84
N SER A 633 16.74 15.81 -2.77
CA SER A 633 17.99 15.76 -3.54
C SER A 633 19.16 15.36 -2.64
N ILE A 634 20.00 14.47 -3.17
CA ILE A 634 21.32 14.17 -2.61
C ILE A 634 22.34 14.74 -3.57
N ASP A 635 23.13 15.69 -3.10
CA ASP A 635 24.00 16.50 -3.95
C ASP A 635 25.44 16.48 -3.45
N LEU A 636 26.37 16.33 -4.38
CA LEU A 636 27.80 16.50 -4.15
C LEU A 636 28.19 17.93 -4.55
N PHE A 637 28.67 18.73 -3.60
CA PHE A 637 28.91 20.15 -3.84
C PHE A 637 30.26 20.63 -3.31
N ASN A 638 30.81 21.67 -3.95
CA ASN A 638 31.93 22.47 -3.46
C ASN A 638 31.68 23.95 -3.75
N GLU A 639 32.68 24.82 -3.56
CA GLU A 639 32.51 26.27 -3.80
C GLU A 639 32.14 26.65 -5.25
N SER A 640 32.41 25.79 -6.23
CA SER A 640 32.29 26.10 -7.66
C SER A 640 31.25 25.27 -8.43
N THR A 641 30.87 24.11 -7.90
CA THR A 641 30.09 23.10 -8.63
C THR A 641 29.15 22.36 -7.70
N ASN A 642 28.03 21.92 -8.24
CA ASN A 642 27.05 21.09 -7.57
C ASN A 642 26.60 19.98 -8.53
N TYR A 643 26.66 18.72 -8.10
CA TYR A 643 26.26 17.53 -8.84
C TYR A 643 25.12 16.83 -8.11
N ASN A 644 23.96 16.71 -8.76
CA ASN A 644 22.87 15.91 -8.23
C ASN A 644 23.19 14.43 -8.43
N LEU A 645 23.32 13.70 -7.32
CA LEU A 645 23.60 12.25 -7.32
C LEU A 645 22.32 11.43 -7.34
N LEU A 646 21.29 11.90 -6.63
CA LEU A 646 20.00 11.22 -6.52
C LEU A 646 18.89 12.23 -6.30
N ARG A 647 17.71 11.91 -6.85
CA ARG A 647 16.48 12.62 -6.57
C ARG A 647 15.35 11.61 -6.31
N LEU A 648 14.67 11.74 -5.17
CA LEU A 648 13.58 10.86 -4.76
C LEU A 648 12.29 11.66 -4.69
N THR A 649 11.23 11.17 -5.32
CA THR A 649 9.90 11.82 -5.37
C THR A 649 8.77 10.89 -4.92
N ASP A 650 9.11 9.76 -4.34
CA ASP A 650 8.19 8.67 -4.00
C ASP A 650 8.28 8.31 -2.50
N GLN A 651 7.90 7.08 -2.16
CA GLN A 651 7.79 6.63 -0.78
C GLN A 651 8.34 5.22 -0.62
N ARG A 652 9.21 5.05 0.39
CA ARG A 652 9.66 3.76 0.90
C ARG A 652 9.76 3.83 2.41
N TRP A 653 8.64 3.56 3.06
CA TRP A 653 8.54 3.55 4.51
C TRP A 653 8.18 2.16 5.03
N ASN A 654 9.04 1.60 5.89
CA ASN A 654 8.77 0.36 6.58
C ASN A 654 8.51 0.63 8.07
N ASP A 655 7.27 0.39 8.51
CA ASP A 655 6.85 0.54 9.91
C ASP A 655 7.30 -0.65 10.77
N SER A 656 7.69 -1.77 10.17
CA SER A 656 8.27 -2.89 10.91
C SER A 656 9.74 -2.58 11.23
N ASN A 657 10.22 -3.02 12.40
CA ASN A 657 11.64 -2.92 12.80
C ASN A 657 12.64 -3.57 11.82
N ASN A 658 12.16 -4.17 10.71
CA ASN A 658 12.97 -4.57 9.58
C ASN A 658 13.45 -3.32 8.82
N ARG A 659 14.65 -2.88 9.16
CA ARG A 659 15.39 -1.87 8.41
C ARG A 659 15.42 -2.21 6.91
N SER A 660 15.06 -1.24 6.07
CA SER A 660 15.11 -1.33 4.61
C SER A 660 16.51 -1.75 4.13
N ILE A 661 16.56 -2.45 2.99
CA ILE A 661 17.82 -2.77 2.32
C ILE A 661 18.52 -1.44 1.99
N PRO A 662 19.83 -1.30 2.28
CA PRO A 662 20.55 -0.07 2.00
C PRO A 662 20.64 0.17 0.48
N ASP A 663 20.51 1.43 0.08
CA ASP A 663 20.72 1.91 -1.27
C ASP A 663 22.21 2.16 -1.53
N TYR A 664 22.63 1.97 -2.78
CA TYR A 664 24.00 2.20 -3.23
C TYR A 664 24.00 3.24 -4.36
N ILE A 665 24.66 4.37 -4.13
CA ILE A 665 24.76 5.49 -5.07
C ILE A 665 26.22 5.57 -5.54
N TYR A 666 26.44 5.38 -6.84
CA TYR A 666 27.76 5.47 -7.45
C TYR A 666 28.13 6.94 -7.72
N ILE A 667 29.38 7.32 -7.43
CA ILE A 667 29.90 8.63 -7.77
C ILE A 667 30.84 8.48 -8.98
N ASP A 668 30.32 8.75 -10.18
CA ASP A 668 31.13 8.79 -11.41
C ASP A 668 31.64 10.21 -11.66
N ALA A 669 32.75 10.58 -11.04
CA ALA A 669 33.35 11.86 -11.33
C ALA A 669 34.34 11.76 -12.49
N LEU A 670 33.95 12.33 -13.63
CA LEU A 670 34.77 12.47 -14.83
C LEU A 670 36.00 13.39 -14.65
N GLU A 671 36.07 14.11 -13.53
CA GLU A 671 37.14 15.04 -13.16
C GLU A 671 37.60 14.76 -11.72
N PRO A 672 38.84 15.14 -11.33
CA PRO A 672 39.32 14.98 -9.96
C PRO A 672 38.40 15.70 -8.97
N LEU A 673 37.79 14.96 -8.05
CA LEU A 673 36.97 15.54 -6.99
C LEU A 673 37.88 16.07 -5.88
N THR A 674 37.91 17.39 -5.71
CA THR A 674 38.62 18.05 -4.61
C THR A 674 37.68 18.94 -3.81
N ASN A 675 37.73 18.82 -2.48
CA ASN A 675 36.97 19.59 -1.50
C ASN A 675 35.45 19.51 -1.71
N TYR A 676 34.93 18.34 -2.10
CA TYR A 676 33.49 18.14 -2.17
C TYR A 676 32.95 17.66 -0.81
N SER A 677 31.78 18.19 -0.46
CA SER A 677 30.93 17.72 0.62
C SER A 677 29.60 17.18 0.06
N LEU A 678 28.80 16.56 0.92
CA LEU A 678 27.49 16.00 0.60
C LEU A 678 26.39 16.82 1.27
N SER A 679 25.31 17.07 0.54
CA SER A 679 24.09 17.70 1.09
C SER A 679 22.85 16.88 0.79
N PHE A 680 21.92 16.89 1.75
CA PHE A 680 20.56 16.39 1.60
C PHE A 680 19.62 17.58 1.63
N THR A 681 18.82 17.77 0.58
CA THR A 681 17.86 18.88 0.49
C THR A 681 16.45 18.35 0.25
N ILE A 682 15.50 18.73 1.08
CA ILE A 682 14.06 18.54 0.84
C ILE A 682 13.51 19.82 0.23
N GLU A 683 12.87 19.69 -0.93
CA GLU A 683 12.21 20.78 -1.64
C GLU A 683 10.70 20.50 -1.72
N PRO A 684 9.90 21.12 -0.83
CA PRO A 684 8.45 20.99 -0.85
C PRO A 684 7.78 21.98 -1.81
N ASP A 685 6.62 21.61 -2.33
CA ASP A 685 5.77 22.44 -3.18
C ASP A 685 4.86 23.40 -2.39
N GLN A 686 4.95 23.33 -1.06
CA GLN A 686 4.25 24.13 -0.06
C GLN A 686 2.78 23.73 0.18
N THR A 687 2.35 22.55 -0.26
CA THR A 687 0.99 22.03 -0.07
C THR A 687 0.92 20.91 0.97
N LEU A 688 1.29 19.67 0.65
CA LEU A 688 1.09 18.50 1.51
C LEU A 688 2.41 17.94 2.05
N GLY A 689 2.56 17.89 3.37
CA GLY A 689 3.69 17.21 4.02
C GLY A 689 3.47 15.71 4.25
N TYR A 690 4.57 14.96 4.24
CA TYR A 690 4.68 13.54 4.61
C TYR A 690 5.85 13.31 5.59
N ARG A 691 6.16 12.06 5.95
CA ARG A 691 7.17 11.70 6.98
C ARG A 691 8.63 11.97 6.60
N GLY A 692 8.94 12.53 5.44
CA GLY A 692 10.29 13.00 5.14
C GLY A 692 11.28 11.84 5.14
N ILE A 693 12.37 11.93 5.91
CA ILE A 693 13.44 10.93 5.96
C ILE A 693 13.73 10.53 7.40
N GLU A 694 13.96 9.24 7.60
CA GLU A 694 14.66 8.67 8.75
C GLU A 694 15.85 7.84 8.27
N MET A 695 17.06 8.34 8.50
CA MET A 695 18.31 7.68 8.13
C MET A 695 18.97 7.09 9.36
N TYR A 696 19.23 5.77 9.33
CA TYR A 696 19.78 5.00 10.45
C TYR A 696 21.14 4.36 10.12
N GLY A 697 21.68 4.64 8.94
CA GLY A 697 23.05 4.27 8.57
C GLY A 697 23.50 4.97 7.29
N PHE A 698 24.72 5.48 7.31
CA PHE A 698 25.33 6.14 6.16
C PHE A 698 26.81 5.80 6.07
N GLN A 699 27.27 5.36 4.90
CA GLN A 699 28.68 5.06 4.67
C GLN A 699 29.14 5.58 3.32
N ILE A 700 30.40 6.01 3.24
CA ILE A 700 31.09 6.24 1.96
C ILE A 700 32.17 5.18 1.83
N LEU A 701 32.02 4.33 0.82
CA LEU A 701 32.89 3.21 0.53
C LEU A 701 33.84 3.58 -0.61
N GLN A 702 35.10 3.22 -0.47
CA GLN A 702 36.15 3.41 -1.45
C GLN A 702 36.69 2.06 -1.90
N LYS A 703 36.80 1.86 -3.22
CA LYS A 703 37.39 0.62 -3.75
C LYS A 703 38.89 0.57 -3.48
N THR A 704 39.38 -0.55 -2.92
CA THR A 704 40.82 -0.80 -2.75
C THR A 704 41.51 -1.00 -4.10
N SER A 705 42.75 -0.50 -4.26
CA SER A 705 43.39 -0.39 -5.58
C SER A 705 44.04 -1.69 -6.10
N ASP A 706 44.30 -2.68 -5.25
CA ASP A 706 45.05 -3.89 -5.59
C ASP A 706 44.33 -5.20 -5.23
N GLY A 707 43.13 -5.12 -4.63
CA GLY A 707 42.33 -6.29 -4.22
C GLY A 707 42.92 -7.06 -3.04
N TYR A 708 44.00 -6.56 -2.43
CA TYR A 708 44.57 -7.10 -1.21
C TYR A 708 43.90 -6.44 0.00
N CYS A 709 43.83 -7.18 1.09
CA CYS A 709 43.37 -6.66 2.36
C CYS A 709 44.50 -5.86 3.02
N ARG A 710 44.16 -4.75 3.67
CA ARG A 710 45.13 -3.94 4.40
C ARG A 710 45.42 -4.59 5.75
N LEU A 711 46.56 -5.25 5.86
CA LEU A 711 46.99 -5.92 7.09
C LEU A 711 46.89 -4.98 8.31
N GLY A 712 46.24 -5.47 9.36
CA GLY A 712 46.06 -4.75 10.63
C GLY A 712 44.89 -3.78 10.69
N ASP A 713 44.18 -3.53 9.58
CA ASP A 713 42.96 -2.69 9.53
C ASP A 713 41.71 -3.59 9.63
N PHE A 714 41.30 -3.88 10.86
CA PHE A 714 40.25 -4.86 11.16
C PHE A 714 38.84 -4.33 10.93
N ASN A 715 38.64 -3.02 11.10
CA ASN A 715 37.33 -2.38 11.05
C ASN A 715 37.07 -1.57 9.76
N HIS A 716 37.91 -1.75 8.73
CA HIS A 716 37.81 -1.09 7.42
C HIS A 716 37.95 0.44 7.45
N ASN A 717 38.51 1.06 8.47
CA ASN A 717 38.59 2.52 8.54
C ASN A 717 39.76 3.11 7.72
N GLY A 718 40.52 2.27 7.01
CA GLY A 718 41.69 2.68 6.25
C GLY A 718 42.91 2.97 7.13
N GLN A 719 42.95 2.55 8.39
CA GLN A 719 44.03 2.82 9.35
C GLN A 719 44.16 1.70 10.39
N ALA A 720 45.24 0.93 10.30
CA ALA A 720 45.66 0.06 11.41
C ALA A 720 46.01 0.90 12.65
N ASN A 721 45.28 0.72 13.75
CA ASN A 721 45.48 1.45 15.00
C ASN A 721 45.06 0.63 16.25
N VAL A 722 45.00 1.29 17.42
CA VAL A 722 44.67 0.62 18.69
C VAL A 722 43.23 0.07 18.71
N GLY A 723 42.31 0.70 17.99
CA GLY A 723 40.95 0.19 17.80
C GLY A 723 40.95 -1.21 17.19
N ASP A 724 41.75 -1.43 16.14
CA ASP A 724 41.87 -2.73 15.47
C ASP A 724 42.43 -3.81 16.40
N ILE A 725 43.38 -3.45 17.27
CA ILE A 725 43.88 -4.37 18.30
C ILE A 725 42.74 -4.80 19.23
N ILE A 726 41.89 -3.88 19.66
CA ILE A 726 40.77 -4.18 20.56
C ILE A 726 39.79 -5.14 19.87
N ASP A 727 39.49 -4.91 18.61
CA ASP A 727 38.55 -5.73 17.84
C ASP A 727 39.11 -7.14 17.57
N ILE A 728 40.38 -7.26 17.20
CA ILE A 728 41.07 -8.56 17.03
C ILE A 728 41.14 -9.31 18.36
N VAL A 729 41.45 -8.62 19.48
CA VAL A 729 41.39 -9.23 20.83
C VAL A 729 39.99 -9.74 21.12
N GLY A 730 38.95 -8.96 20.80
CA GLY A 730 37.56 -9.36 20.93
C GLY A 730 37.24 -10.64 20.16
N LEU A 731 37.70 -10.73 18.91
CA LEU A 731 37.54 -11.91 18.06
C LEU A 731 38.20 -13.16 18.68
N VAL A 732 39.47 -13.04 19.10
CA VAL A 732 40.24 -14.13 19.72
C VAL A 732 39.60 -14.60 21.03
N LEU A 733 39.01 -13.70 21.80
CA LEU A 733 38.40 -14.03 23.10
C LEU A 733 36.97 -14.58 22.99
N ASN A 734 36.17 -14.10 22.03
CA ASN A 734 34.72 -14.39 21.99
C ASN A 734 34.33 -15.54 21.03
N SER A 735 35.27 -16.25 20.43
CA SER A 735 35.01 -17.39 19.51
C SER A 735 34.01 -17.05 18.39
N GLN A 736 34.01 -15.81 17.91
CA GLN A 736 33.22 -15.43 16.73
C GLN A 736 33.97 -15.87 15.47
N ASN A 737 33.23 -16.30 14.45
CA ASN A 737 33.84 -16.61 13.16
C ASN A 737 34.11 -15.28 12.43
N PRO A 738 35.37 -14.97 12.08
CA PRO A 738 35.68 -13.79 11.30
C PRO A 738 35.07 -13.89 9.91
N THR A 739 34.77 -12.75 9.31
CA THR A 739 34.51 -12.68 7.87
C THR A 739 35.79 -12.98 7.07
N PHE A 740 35.67 -13.25 5.77
CA PHE A 740 36.84 -13.48 4.92
C PHE A 740 37.79 -12.26 4.87
N PHE A 741 37.23 -11.04 4.93
CA PHE A 741 38.03 -9.83 5.06
C PHE A 741 38.77 -9.80 6.40
N GLN A 742 38.04 -9.97 7.51
CA GLN A 742 38.59 -9.94 8.87
C GLN A 742 39.70 -10.98 9.05
N TYR A 743 39.54 -12.13 8.43
CA TYR A 743 40.57 -13.16 8.41
C TYR A 743 41.82 -12.70 7.66
N CYS A 744 41.66 -12.12 6.49
CA CYS A 744 42.76 -11.61 5.68
C CYS A 744 43.55 -10.50 6.39
N VAL A 745 42.88 -9.54 7.03
CA VAL A 745 43.57 -8.40 7.70
C VAL A 745 44.17 -8.76 9.05
N ALA A 746 43.62 -9.77 9.75
CA ALA A 746 44.05 -10.12 11.10
C ALA A 746 45.14 -11.19 11.15
N ASP A 747 45.28 -12.05 10.12
CA ASP A 747 46.40 -13.00 10.01
C ASP A 747 47.66 -12.29 9.52
N LEU A 748 48.32 -11.58 10.45
CA LEU A 748 49.49 -10.74 10.16
C LEU A 748 50.74 -11.55 9.86
N ASN A 749 50.72 -12.85 10.13
CA ASN A 749 51.88 -13.73 10.00
C ASN A 749 51.69 -14.85 8.96
N ASP A 750 50.55 -14.86 8.25
CA ASP A 750 50.19 -15.76 7.17
C ASP A 750 50.31 -17.25 7.57
N ASP A 751 49.94 -17.55 8.82
CA ASP A 751 49.96 -18.92 9.37
C ASP A 751 48.59 -19.58 9.41
N SER A 752 47.58 -18.89 8.87
CA SER A 752 46.17 -19.30 8.80
C SER A 752 45.46 -19.33 10.16
N TYR A 753 46.01 -18.68 11.18
CA TYR A 753 45.36 -18.51 12.48
C TYR A 753 45.32 -17.03 12.85
N ILE A 754 44.25 -16.62 13.53
CA ILE A 754 44.18 -15.31 14.18
C ILE A 754 44.35 -15.55 15.67
N ASP A 755 45.50 -15.20 16.22
CA ASP A 755 45.84 -15.44 17.61
C ASP A 755 46.62 -14.30 18.29
N ILE A 756 47.11 -14.56 19.50
CA ILE A 756 47.86 -13.57 20.30
C ILE A 756 49.12 -13.09 19.57
N ARG A 757 49.71 -13.92 18.71
CA ARG A 757 50.90 -13.58 17.93
C ARG A 757 50.62 -12.47 16.93
N ASP A 758 49.46 -12.49 16.28
CA ASP A 758 49.04 -11.42 15.37
C ASP A 758 48.84 -10.11 16.11
N ILE A 759 48.18 -10.17 17.27
CA ILE A 759 48.02 -9.00 18.16
C ILE A 759 49.37 -8.39 18.53
N VAL A 760 50.35 -9.23 18.88
CA VAL A 760 51.72 -8.78 19.20
C VAL A 760 52.40 -8.15 17.98
N LEU A 761 52.21 -8.70 16.78
CA LEU A 761 52.77 -8.14 15.56
C LEU A 761 52.16 -6.77 15.24
N LEU A 762 50.84 -6.61 15.37
CA LEU A 762 50.16 -5.34 15.17
C LEU A 762 50.64 -4.28 16.17
N VAL A 763 50.73 -4.64 17.45
CA VAL A 763 51.24 -3.74 18.50
C VAL A 763 52.67 -3.30 18.18
N ASN A 764 53.56 -4.23 17.79
CA ASN A 764 54.93 -3.87 17.44
C ASN A 764 54.98 -2.94 16.23
N TYR A 765 54.19 -3.21 15.19
CA TYR A 765 54.08 -2.35 14.01
C TYR A 765 53.68 -0.92 14.39
N LEU A 766 52.64 -0.75 15.21
CA LEU A 766 52.16 0.58 15.63
C LEU A 766 53.14 1.32 16.56
N LEU A 767 53.95 0.58 17.32
CA LEU A 767 54.99 1.15 18.18
C LEU A 767 56.25 1.55 17.40
N GLU A 768 56.46 1.03 16.19
CA GLU A 768 57.58 1.38 15.31
C GLU A 768 57.26 2.55 14.37
N GLU A 769 55.98 2.78 14.04
CA GLU A 769 55.53 3.92 13.22
C GLU A 769 55.27 5.22 14.00
N ASN A 770 55.17 5.17 15.34
CA ASN A 770 55.12 6.34 16.24
C ASN A 770 56.49 6.69 16.81
#